data_AF-A0A0P8Z513-F1
#
_entry.id   AF-A0A0P8Z513-F1
#
_cell.length_a   1.000
_cell.length_b   1.000
_cell.length_c   1.000
_cell.angle_alpha   90.00
_cell.angle_beta   90.00
_cell.angle_gamma   90.00
#
_symmetry.space_group_name_H-M   'P 1'
#
loop_
_entity.id
_entity.type
_entity.pdbx_description
1 polymer ?
#
loop_
_entity_poly.entity_id
_entity_poly.type
_entity_poly.pdbx_seq_one_letter_code
_entity_poly.pdbx_strand_id
1 'polypeptide(L)'
;MQWIFMLTGLVLGWMLDESFSDALLGALLGLGIGQAIRIARLDLRAVEQQCALQAVEQRLAALEASGVKAPERSEPLVSPETILDEAPAATPELVWELPPELEPIPTAASEISRPTVDAWKSEPTARQAQPPVTPRGPNLIDRAISHARAWLFGGNTVLRVGVVLLFLGLAFLLRYATEGMVVPLELRYAGVAAAALGLLGLGWWLRARNGSYALILQGAGIAVLYLTVFAAMRLHPLLDPSAAFGLLVAVTVCSAILAITQDSLGLAAAAALGGFAAPILASTGAGSHVALFSYFVLLDAGILVIAWFKAWRLLNVIGFTGTFGIGFAWGLRSYLPELLWSTEPFLMVFFLMFLAIGLLFARRKLMEMSDAPAEGSREALLQWSARKGDYVDGTLLFGPPLVGFGLQFALAQHLEFAAAFSALALGMIYMGLARWLMAGRTVLLGETCLALGVIFASLAIPLGLDARWTTAAWAVEGAGIFWLGLRQQRPLARAFALLLQLAAALAFLGELHSSESSLLGGVPLGALLLGIALLFSFYQLRKALPEQIRPWEPKGLPVLACLGLAFLYLLAPLFFFSHGTVISWALAGALTLFAGLRLASRTFVYTALAVQLLGGALFLMTGPQFSDDLRPLAHGGFWAPLMLGLAALVGAWRLQAAHARAALEGPILSLLSQALLVWGAGWWALAWVIDVLHFAPLPMQATLLLSIAAASVALWTVLALRLSWPSLGVLCTMLIPAAALVLLAAWHPRYHPAANFGWLAWAAVFVVHFMSLRRLATMLPALVPSVAHVLGCWLLMGVLALELRYGLLVLSEQYNAWRWLGWAILPSLYLVLAAAPRAWPWPVSTYSREYRVYAGAPLALLMLGWFWLANVASDGNAEPLPYVPLINPLELGLLFALSGVYVWSRSAMTQLAVRKDYASKITQGVAGASLFVFFTALVMRTAHHWSGVPFELGPLLESMRVQAGLSIVWTLMALSLMIGGHLLRRREVWLIGAALIGVVVAKLFFVELSNRGGLARIVSFIGVGVLLLVVGYFAPLPPKRAEAVLDTEKPTPESEGVSS
;
A
#
# COMPACT_ATOMS: atom_id res chain seq x y z
N MET A 1 0.38 -16.02 -3.94
CA MET A 1 -0.62 -14.93 -4.09
C MET A 1 0.03 -13.57 -4.37
N GLN A 2 1.09 -13.15 -3.66
CA GLN A 2 1.70 -11.81 -3.83
C GLN A 2 2.34 -11.59 -5.22
N TRP A 3 2.96 -12.63 -5.77
CA TRP A 3 3.54 -12.61 -7.11
C TRP A 3 2.49 -12.47 -8.22
N ILE A 4 1.23 -12.87 -7.98
CA ILE A 4 0.14 -12.72 -8.95
C ILE A 4 -0.20 -11.23 -9.10
N PHE A 5 -0.39 -10.51 -8.00
CA PHE A 5 -0.68 -9.08 -8.04
C PHE A 5 0.48 -8.27 -8.62
N MET A 6 1.73 -8.65 -8.34
CA MET A 6 2.91 -8.07 -8.98
C MET A 6 2.89 -8.28 -10.50
N LEU A 7 2.61 -9.51 -10.97
CA LEU A 7 2.50 -9.80 -12.41
C LEU A 7 1.32 -9.07 -13.06
N THR A 8 0.19 -8.95 -12.36
CA THR A 8 -0.98 -8.22 -12.87
C THR A 8 -0.68 -6.74 -12.99
N GLY A 9 0.00 -6.16 -11.99
CA GLY A 9 0.48 -4.78 -12.02
C GLY A 9 1.54 -4.54 -13.09
N LEU A 10 2.43 -5.50 -13.33
CA LEU A 10 3.44 -5.44 -14.40
C LEU A 10 2.79 -5.42 -15.78
N VAL A 11 1.79 -6.28 -16.02
CA VAL A 11 1.04 -6.34 -17.28
C VAL A 11 0.22 -5.07 -17.50
N LEU A 12 -0.42 -4.53 -16.45
CA LEU A 12 -1.16 -3.27 -16.53
C LEU A 12 -0.25 -2.06 -16.77
N GLY A 13 0.92 -2.02 -16.12
CA GLY A 13 1.92 -0.98 -16.36
C GLY A 13 2.51 -1.04 -17.77
N TRP A 14 2.71 -2.24 -18.30
CA TRP A 14 3.15 -2.43 -19.69
C TRP A 14 2.09 -2.01 -20.71
N MET A 15 0.81 -2.29 -20.46
CA MET A 15 -0.30 -1.95 -21.36
C MET A 15 -0.60 -0.45 -21.47
N LEU A 16 -0.09 0.38 -20.56
CA LEU A 16 -0.38 1.82 -20.53
C LEU A 16 0.50 2.63 -21.47
N ASP A 17 1.80 2.32 -21.55
CA ASP A 17 2.75 3.15 -22.33
C ASP A 17 3.93 2.35 -22.94
N GLU A 18 3.90 1.01 -22.85
CA GLU A 18 4.98 0.09 -23.29
C GLU A 18 6.39 0.45 -22.75
N SER A 19 6.46 1.30 -21.71
CA SER A 19 7.68 1.76 -21.08
C SER A 19 8.11 0.80 -19.96
N PHE A 20 9.41 0.48 -19.90
CA PHE A 20 9.95 -0.41 -18.86
C PHE A 20 9.80 0.18 -17.45
N SER A 21 9.82 1.51 -17.32
CA SER A 21 9.63 2.23 -16.06
C SER A 21 8.22 2.06 -15.49
N ASP A 22 7.19 2.09 -16.33
CA ASP A 22 5.80 2.00 -15.89
C ASP A 22 5.38 0.57 -15.61
N ALA A 23 5.94 -0.40 -16.34
CA ALA A 23 5.82 -1.81 -16.00
C ALA A 23 6.45 -2.12 -14.62
N LEU A 24 7.59 -1.49 -14.30
CA LEU A 24 8.24 -1.64 -12.99
C LEU A 24 7.43 -0.95 -11.87
N LEU A 25 6.90 0.23 -12.11
CA LEU A 25 6.01 0.93 -11.17
C LEU A 25 4.71 0.16 -10.92
N GLY A 26 4.09 -0.37 -11.98
CA GLY A 26 2.92 -1.24 -11.89
C GLY A 26 3.20 -2.51 -11.10
N ALA A 27 4.37 -3.14 -11.32
CA ALA A 27 4.80 -4.31 -10.56
C ALA A 27 4.96 -3.99 -9.06
N LEU A 28 5.60 -2.86 -8.73
CA LEU A 28 5.80 -2.40 -7.35
C LEU A 28 4.48 -2.08 -6.65
N LEU A 29 3.54 -1.43 -7.34
CA LEU A 29 2.19 -1.17 -6.84
C LEU A 29 1.41 -2.47 -6.59
N GLY A 30 1.46 -3.41 -7.53
CA GLY A 30 0.84 -4.73 -7.39
C GLY A 30 1.42 -5.51 -6.20
N LEU A 31 2.73 -5.43 -5.98
CA LEU A 31 3.41 -6.03 -4.83
C LEU A 31 2.99 -5.36 -3.52
N GLY A 32 2.88 -4.04 -3.49
CA GLY A 32 2.40 -3.26 -2.35
C GLY A 32 0.98 -3.63 -1.93
N ILE A 33 0.05 -3.76 -2.89
CA ILE A 33 -1.32 -4.23 -2.65
C ILE A 33 -1.32 -5.68 -2.12
N GLY A 34 -0.48 -6.55 -2.69
CA GLY A 34 -0.30 -7.92 -2.22
C GLY A 34 0.26 -8.02 -0.79
N GLN A 35 1.06 -7.05 -0.35
CA GLN A 35 1.54 -6.96 1.03
C GLN A 35 0.46 -6.41 1.97
N ALA A 36 -0.26 -5.36 1.57
CA ALA A 36 -1.34 -4.78 2.37
C ALA A 36 -2.45 -5.80 2.68
N ILE A 37 -2.85 -6.61 1.69
CA ILE A 37 -3.85 -7.68 1.88
C ILE A 37 -3.33 -8.78 2.82
N ARG A 38 -2.03 -9.10 2.75
CA ARG A 38 -1.41 -10.09 3.65
C ARG A 38 -1.38 -9.56 5.08
N ILE A 39 -1.04 -8.29 5.29
CA ILE A 39 -1.02 -7.66 6.61
C ILE A 39 -2.44 -7.63 7.19
N ALA A 40 -3.45 -7.21 6.41
CA ALA A 40 -4.85 -7.22 6.86
C ALA A 40 -5.36 -8.62 7.24
N ARG A 41 -4.91 -9.67 6.53
CA ARG A 41 -5.24 -11.07 6.88
C ARG A 41 -4.49 -11.57 8.11
N LEU A 42 -3.28 -11.09 8.35
CA LEU A 42 -2.52 -11.40 9.56
C LEU A 42 -3.16 -10.72 10.78
N ASP A 43 -3.66 -9.49 10.65
CA ASP A 43 -4.38 -8.79 11.70
C ASP A 43 -5.69 -9.52 12.07
N LEU A 44 -6.45 -9.99 11.08
CA LEU A 44 -7.65 -10.80 11.34
C LEU A 44 -7.33 -12.10 12.08
N ARG A 45 -6.23 -12.78 11.73
CA ARG A 45 -5.77 -14.00 12.42
C ARG A 45 -5.24 -13.71 13.82
N ALA A 46 -4.57 -12.58 14.02
CA ALA A 46 -4.08 -12.16 15.33
C ALA A 46 -5.26 -11.87 16.29
N VAL A 47 -6.33 -11.24 15.78
CA VAL A 47 -7.57 -11.02 16.54
C VAL A 47 -8.26 -12.34 16.88
N GLU A 48 -8.35 -13.28 15.93
CA GLU A 48 -8.88 -14.64 16.21
C GLU A 48 -8.06 -15.38 17.27
N GLN A 49 -6.71 -15.28 17.20
CA GLN A 49 -5.83 -15.89 18.19
C GLN A 49 -5.93 -15.23 19.56
N GLN A 50 -6.10 -13.91 19.64
CA GLN A 50 -6.35 -13.20 20.90
C GLN A 50 -7.69 -13.60 21.52
N CYS A 51 -8.75 -13.72 20.73
CA CYS A 51 -10.04 -14.23 21.20
C CYS A 51 -9.93 -15.67 21.70
N ALA A 52 -9.16 -16.52 21.03
CA ALA A 52 -8.92 -17.90 21.45
C ALA A 52 -8.10 -17.97 22.76
N LEU A 53 -7.07 -17.12 22.90
CA LEU A 53 -6.28 -16.99 24.14
C LEU A 53 -7.14 -16.51 25.30
N GLN A 54 -7.97 -15.48 25.10
CA GLN A 54 -8.90 -15.01 26.12
C GLN A 54 -9.92 -16.07 26.51
N ALA A 55 -10.41 -16.88 25.56
CA ALA A 55 -11.29 -18.00 25.85
C ALA A 55 -10.60 -19.12 26.64
N VAL A 56 -9.30 -19.37 26.38
CA VAL A 56 -8.49 -20.33 27.15
C VAL A 56 -8.18 -19.79 28.55
N GLU A 57 -7.80 -18.52 28.69
CA GLU A 57 -7.60 -17.87 29.99
C GLU A 57 -8.87 -17.85 30.82
N GLN A 58 -10.03 -17.60 30.21
CA GLN A 58 -11.33 -17.68 30.89
C GLN A 58 -11.66 -19.12 31.32
N ARG A 59 -11.30 -20.13 30.52
CA ARG A 59 -11.46 -21.54 30.92
C ARG A 59 -10.49 -21.93 32.02
N LEU A 60 -9.25 -21.42 32.00
CA LEU A 60 -8.27 -21.66 33.04
C LEU A 60 -8.70 -21.01 34.36
N ALA A 61 -9.16 -19.75 34.30
CA ALA A 61 -9.71 -19.03 35.45
C ALA A 61 -10.99 -19.72 36.00
N ALA A 62 -11.83 -20.30 35.13
CA ALA A 62 -12.99 -21.10 35.55
C ALA A 62 -12.59 -22.46 36.15
N LEU A 63 -11.46 -23.04 35.73
CA LEU A 63 -10.90 -24.27 36.30
C LEU A 63 -10.22 -24.01 37.65
N GLU A 64 -9.50 -22.90 37.79
CA GLU A 64 -8.93 -22.43 39.06
C GLU A 64 -10.03 -22.05 40.06
N ALA A 65 -11.12 -21.43 39.60
CA ALA A 65 -12.29 -21.12 40.41
C ALA A 65 -13.12 -22.36 40.80
N SER A 66 -13.04 -23.46 40.05
CA SER A 66 -13.78 -24.70 40.34
C SER A 66 -13.02 -25.68 41.25
N GLY A 67 -11.85 -25.30 41.77
CA GLY A 67 -11.24 -25.94 42.95
C GLY A 67 -10.84 -27.41 42.77
N VAL A 68 -10.59 -27.86 41.54
CA VAL A 68 -10.10 -29.23 41.28
C VAL A 68 -8.61 -29.29 41.62
N LYS A 69 -8.29 -29.66 42.86
CA LYS A 69 -6.93 -30.07 43.24
C LYS A 69 -6.54 -31.33 42.46
N ALA A 70 -5.45 -31.24 41.71
CA ALA A 70 -4.78 -32.41 41.14
C ALA A 70 -4.33 -33.36 42.28
N PRO A 71 -4.44 -34.68 42.12
CA PRO A 71 -4.01 -35.61 43.15
C PRO A 71 -2.48 -35.59 43.27
N GLU A 72 -1.98 -35.23 44.46
CA GLU A 72 -0.60 -35.50 44.87
C GLU A 72 -0.38 -37.01 44.81
N ARG A 73 0.40 -37.45 43.82
CA ARG A 73 0.81 -38.84 43.69
C ARG A 73 2.19 -38.98 44.32
N SER A 74 2.18 -39.66 45.46
CA SER A 74 3.32 -40.12 46.24
C SER A 74 4.37 -40.80 45.35
N GLU A 75 5.63 -40.39 45.48
CA GLU A 75 6.77 -41.21 45.05
C GLU A 75 6.85 -42.49 45.90
N PRO A 76 7.14 -43.63 45.27
CA PRO A 76 8.34 -44.35 45.72
C PRO A 76 9.17 -44.98 44.59
N LEU A 77 10.49 -44.80 44.74
CA LEU A 77 11.63 -45.70 44.50
C LEU A 77 11.81 -46.50 43.18
N VAL A 78 13.08 -46.53 42.80
CA VAL A 78 13.75 -46.99 41.58
C VAL A 78 14.01 -48.53 41.56
N SER A 79 13.62 -49.18 40.44
CA SER A 79 14.22 -50.34 39.72
C SER A 79 14.41 -51.73 40.39
N PRO A 80 14.73 -52.82 39.65
CA PRO A 80 14.15 -53.42 38.43
C PRO A 80 13.94 -54.98 38.54
N GLU A 81 13.63 -55.66 37.43
CA GLU A 81 13.73 -57.12 37.11
C GLU A 81 12.45 -58.01 37.00
N THR A 82 12.18 -58.39 35.74
CA THR A 82 12.10 -59.74 35.16
C THR A 82 11.42 -60.89 35.92
N ILE A 83 10.37 -61.49 35.33
CA ILE A 83 10.28 -62.88 34.79
C ILE A 83 8.79 -63.29 34.56
N LEU A 84 8.64 -64.11 33.51
CA LEU A 84 7.50 -64.82 32.91
C LEU A 84 6.58 -65.59 33.88
N ASP A 85 5.29 -65.72 33.56
CA ASP A 85 4.69 -67.03 33.19
C ASP A 85 3.21 -66.99 32.71
N GLU A 86 2.89 -68.07 31.98
CA GLU A 86 1.77 -68.51 31.13
C GLU A 86 0.28 -68.43 31.58
N ALA A 87 -0.56 -67.99 30.62
CA ALA A 87 -1.72 -68.67 29.96
C ALA A 87 -2.95 -69.22 30.76
N PRO A 88 -4.05 -69.66 30.10
CA PRO A 88 -5.02 -68.89 29.31
C PRO A 88 -6.52 -69.24 29.62
N ALA A 89 -7.45 -68.61 28.89
CA ALA A 89 -8.70 -69.19 28.31
C ALA A 89 -10.07 -68.55 28.66
N ALA A 90 -10.92 -68.58 27.61
CA ALA A 90 -12.38 -68.56 27.54
C ALA A 90 -13.13 -67.22 27.50
N THR A 91 -13.38 -66.75 26.28
CA THR A 91 -14.57 -66.00 25.86
C THR A 91 -15.78 -66.92 25.65
N PRO A 92 -17.02 -66.44 25.86
CA PRO A 92 -18.13 -66.83 25.00
C PRO A 92 -18.81 -65.61 24.34
N GLU A 93 -19.22 -65.84 23.09
CA GLU A 93 -19.96 -64.94 22.21
C GLU A 93 -21.36 -64.59 22.74
N LEU A 94 -21.76 -63.33 22.52
CA LEU A 94 -23.11 -62.81 22.77
C LEU A 94 -23.93 -62.87 21.48
N VAL A 95 -24.87 -63.82 21.42
CA VAL A 95 -26.00 -63.85 20.50
C VAL A 95 -27.19 -63.19 21.20
N TRP A 96 -27.84 -62.21 20.57
CA TRP A 96 -29.14 -61.68 21.01
C TRP A 96 -30.14 -61.69 19.87
N GLU A 97 -31.08 -62.63 19.95
CA GLU A 97 -32.33 -62.62 19.19
C GLU A 97 -33.36 -61.70 19.87
N LEU A 98 -34.14 -60.98 19.05
CA LEU A 98 -35.28 -60.14 19.46
C LEU A 98 -36.58 -60.95 19.44
N PRO A 99 -37.46 -60.80 20.45
CA PRO A 99 -38.88 -61.13 20.33
C PRO A 99 -39.79 -59.88 20.29
N PRO A 100 -40.99 -59.97 19.68
CA PRO A 100 -41.82 -58.82 19.29
C PRO A 100 -43.10 -58.62 20.12
N GLU A 101 -43.66 -57.40 20.00
CA GLU A 101 -45.10 -57.02 20.03
C GLU A 101 -45.94 -57.20 21.31
N LEU A 102 -46.60 -56.10 21.75
CA LEU A 102 -48.03 -55.99 22.13
C LEU A 102 -48.32 -54.81 23.11
N GLU A 103 -48.94 -53.76 22.56
CA GLU A 103 -50.21 -53.15 23.03
C GLU A 103 -50.34 -52.32 24.35
N PRO A 104 -51.38 -51.45 24.46
CA PRO A 104 -51.27 -50.08 25.03
C PRO A 104 -52.22 -49.76 26.23
N ILE A 105 -52.56 -48.47 26.40
CA ILE A 105 -53.71 -47.85 27.14
C ILE A 105 -53.39 -47.42 28.62
N PRO A 106 -54.12 -46.50 29.31
CA PRO A 106 -53.78 -45.07 29.46
C PRO A 106 -54.14 -44.48 30.87
N THR A 107 -54.33 -43.16 30.91
CA THR A 107 -55.23 -42.33 31.77
C THR A 107 -54.76 -41.65 33.07
N ALA A 108 -55.05 -40.34 33.07
CA ALA A 108 -55.58 -39.49 34.16
C ALA A 108 -54.64 -39.10 35.30
N ALA A 109 -54.75 -37.96 35.98
CA ALA A 109 -55.36 -36.63 35.81
C ALA A 109 -54.96 -35.87 37.11
N SER A 110 -55.01 -34.53 37.10
CA SER A 110 -55.12 -33.64 38.29
C SER A 110 -53.90 -33.52 39.22
N GLU A 111 -53.62 -32.43 39.94
CA GLU A 111 -53.67 -30.97 39.75
C GLU A 111 -52.89 -30.38 40.95
N ILE A 112 -52.09 -29.33 40.70
CA ILE A 112 -51.94 -28.11 41.53
C ILE A 112 -51.18 -28.17 42.89
N SER A 113 -49.98 -27.55 42.85
CA SER A 113 -49.39 -26.58 43.81
C SER A 113 -48.72 -27.01 45.13
N ARG A 114 -47.39 -26.93 45.16
CA ARG A 114 -46.60 -25.89 45.90
C ARG A 114 -45.13 -25.90 45.44
N PRO A 115 -44.41 -24.76 45.49
CA PRO A 115 -43.12 -24.59 44.82
C PRO A 115 -41.96 -25.06 45.71
N THR A 116 -41.16 -26.00 45.23
CA THR A 116 -39.81 -26.26 45.73
C THR A 116 -38.81 -25.56 44.83
N VAL A 117 -38.06 -24.63 45.41
CA VAL A 117 -37.00 -23.87 44.77
C VAL A 117 -35.82 -24.81 44.52
N ASP A 118 -35.77 -25.42 43.34
CA ASP A 118 -34.56 -26.06 42.82
C ASP A 118 -33.71 -24.99 42.12
N ALA A 119 -32.74 -24.48 42.88
CA ALA A 119 -31.70 -23.58 42.42
C ALA A 119 -30.68 -24.32 41.55
N TRP A 120 -31.06 -24.82 40.36
CA TRP A 120 -30.17 -25.16 39.24
C TRP A 120 -30.96 -25.31 37.93
N LYS A 121 -31.81 -24.33 37.63
CA LYS A 121 -32.28 -24.05 36.26
C LYS A 121 -32.12 -22.56 36.00
N SER A 122 -31.10 -22.22 35.22
CA SER A 122 -31.00 -20.90 34.61
C SER A 122 -32.26 -20.68 33.78
N GLU A 123 -33.10 -19.74 34.21
CA GLU A 123 -34.11 -19.12 33.37
C GLU A 123 -33.41 -18.67 32.08
N PRO A 124 -33.81 -19.16 30.90
CA PRO A 124 -33.45 -18.49 29.68
C PRO A 124 -34.23 -17.18 29.73
N THR A 125 -33.58 -16.12 30.21
CA THR A 125 -33.92 -14.73 29.87
C THR A 125 -34.35 -14.78 28.42
N ALA A 126 -35.60 -14.44 28.13
CA ALA A 126 -36.16 -14.43 26.80
C ALA A 126 -35.35 -13.44 25.95
N ARG A 127 -34.22 -13.94 25.44
CA ARG A 127 -33.55 -13.44 24.27
C ARG A 127 -34.64 -13.57 23.24
N GLN A 128 -35.30 -12.47 22.92
CA GLN A 128 -36.15 -12.39 21.74
C GLN A 128 -35.38 -13.13 20.67
N ALA A 129 -35.91 -14.27 20.24
CA ALA A 129 -35.32 -15.02 19.16
C ALA A 129 -35.33 -14.02 18.00
N GLN A 130 -34.18 -13.43 17.73
CA GLN A 130 -33.96 -12.81 16.45
C GLN A 130 -34.35 -13.93 15.48
N PRO A 131 -35.37 -13.71 14.62
CA PRO A 131 -35.69 -14.69 13.61
C PRO A 131 -34.35 -15.05 12.96
N PRO A 132 -34.04 -16.34 12.77
CA PRO A 132 -32.74 -16.75 12.27
C PRO A 132 -32.44 -15.82 11.10
N VAL A 133 -31.36 -15.04 11.22
CA VAL A 133 -30.92 -14.18 10.13
C VAL A 133 -30.69 -15.16 9.01
N THR A 134 -31.68 -15.26 8.11
CA THR A 134 -31.55 -16.06 6.91
C THR A 134 -30.28 -15.51 6.29
N PRO A 135 -29.23 -16.34 6.12
CA PRO A 135 -27.98 -15.85 5.57
C PRO A 135 -28.35 -15.07 4.32
N ARG A 136 -27.92 -13.80 4.26
CA ARG A 136 -28.14 -12.94 3.09
C ARG A 136 -27.82 -13.82 1.89
N GLY A 137 -28.84 -14.11 1.08
CA GLY A 137 -28.66 -14.99 -0.06
C GLY A 137 -27.48 -14.51 -0.88
N PRO A 138 -26.69 -15.42 -1.47
CA PRO A 138 -25.53 -15.04 -2.27
C PRO A 138 -25.89 -13.91 -3.24
N ASN A 139 -25.01 -12.90 -3.36
CA ASN A 139 -25.14 -11.79 -4.29
C ASN A 139 -25.46 -12.30 -5.71
N LEU A 140 -26.09 -11.48 -6.56
CA LEU A 140 -26.43 -11.88 -7.94
C LEU A 140 -25.24 -12.50 -8.69
N ILE A 141 -24.03 -12.01 -8.41
CA ILE A 141 -22.77 -12.53 -8.95
C ILE A 141 -22.44 -13.91 -8.36
N ASP A 142 -22.58 -14.12 -7.05
CA ASP A 142 -22.37 -15.43 -6.41
C ASP A 142 -23.44 -16.46 -6.78
N ARG A 143 -24.68 -16.02 -7.04
CA ARG A 143 -25.73 -16.87 -7.64
C ARG A 143 -25.41 -17.21 -9.08
N ALA A 144 -24.92 -16.26 -9.87
CA ALA A 144 -24.50 -16.49 -11.25
C ALA A 144 -23.28 -17.42 -11.32
N ILE A 145 -22.28 -17.24 -10.44
CA ILE A 145 -21.10 -18.11 -10.33
C ILE A 145 -21.49 -19.49 -9.82
N SER A 146 -22.37 -19.60 -8.83
CA SER A 146 -22.81 -20.91 -8.33
C SER A 146 -23.73 -21.63 -9.31
N HIS A 147 -24.60 -20.93 -10.05
CA HIS A 147 -25.35 -21.51 -11.17
C HIS A 147 -24.44 -21.87 -12.34
N ALA A 148 -23.44 -21.06 -12.68
CA ALA A 148 -22.45 -21.39 -13.70
C ALA A 148 -21.64 -22.62 -13.29
N ARG A 149 -21.22 -22.70 -12.03
CA ARG A 149 -20.49 -23.85 -11.46
C ARG A 149 -21.37 -25.09 -11.39
N ALA A 150 -22.65 -24.98 -11.02
CA ALA A 150 -23.60 -26.08 -11.06
C ALA A 150 -24.00 -26.48 -12.49
N TRP A 151 -24.00 -25.55 -13.43
CA TRP A 151 -24.21 -25.81 -14.85
C TRP A 151 -23.02 -26.54 -15.48
N LEU A 152 -21.79 -26.14 -15.12
CA LEU A 152 -20.51 -26.75 -15.55
C LEU A 152 -20.20 -28.08 -14.85
N PHE A 153 -20.55 -28.24 -13.58
CA PHE A 153 -20.12 -29.38 -12.74
C PHE A 153 -21.29 -30.22 -12.16
N GLY A 154 -22.55 -29.88 -12.42
CA GLY A 154 -23.74 -30.58 -11.88
C GLY A 154 -24.51 -31.45 -12.88
N GLY A 155 -25.20 -32.47 -12.34
CA GLY A 155 -25.84 -33.62 -13.00
C GLY A 155 -26.29 -33.42 -14.46
N ASN A 156 -25.75 -34.28 -15.34
CA ASN A 156 -25.70 -34.21 -16.81
C ASN A 156 -24.60 -33.32 -17.43
N THR A 157 -23.48 -33.12 -16.74
CA THR A 157 -22.24 -32.56 -17.33
C THR A 157 -21.76 -33.36 -18.54
N VAL A 158 -21.84 -34.70 -18.49
CA VAL A 158 -21.41 -35.59 -19.59
C VAL A 158 -22.21 -35.34 -20.87
N LEU A 159 -23.52 -35.11 -20.78
CA LEU A 159 -24.37 -34.80 -21.93
C LEU A 159 -24.06 -33.40 -22.51
N ARG A 160 -23.83 -32.42 -21.64
CA ARG A 160 -23.57 -31.02 -22.05
C ARG A 160 -22.19 -30.85 -22.64
N VAL A 161 -21.19 -31.48 -22.04
CA VAL A 161 -19.82 -31.63 -22.58
C VAL A 161 -19.86 -32.45 -23.86
N GLY A 162 -20.71 -33.48 -23.95
CA GLY A 162 -20.96 -34.25 -25.16
C GLY A 162 -21.54 -33.41 -26.31
N VAL A 163 -22.51 -32.52 -26.05
CA VAL A 163 -23.06 -31.61 -27.07
C VAL A 163 -22.03 -30.57 -27.51
N VAL A 164 -21.22 -30.03 -26.59
CA VAL A 164 -20.13 -29.08 -26.90
C VAL A 164 -19.00 -29.77 -27.68
N LEU A 165 -18.63 -31.01 -27.32
CA LEU A 165 -17.67 -31.84 -28.06
C LEU A 165 -18.20 -32.28 -29.42
N LEU A 166 -19.50 -32.55 -29.55
CA LEU A 166 -20.13 -32.90 -30.83
C LEU A 166 -20.25 -31.67 -31.73
N PHE A 167 -20.49 -30.49 -31.16
CA PHE A 167 -20.47 -29.20 -31.88
C PHE A 167 -19.05 -28.81 -32.34
N LEU A 168 -18.04 -28.90 -31.46
CA LEU A 168 -16.62 -28.73 -31.81
C LEU A 168 -16.17 -29.78 -32.82
N GLY A 169 -16.55 -31.04 -32.61
CA GLY A 169 -16.27 -32.16 -33.51
C GLY A 169 -16.87 -31.97 -34.89
N LEU A 170 -18.10 -31.44 -35.00
CA LEU A 170 -18.74 -31.14 -36.27
C LEU A 170 -18.08 -29.93 -36.98
N ALA A 171 -17.64 -28.91 -36.22
CA ALA A 171 -16.89 -27.77 -36.75
C ALA A 171 -15.49 -28.17 -37.28
N PHE A 172 -14.82 -29.11 -36.60
CA PHE A 172 -13.56 -29.71 -37.07
C PHE A 172 -13.79 -30.69 -38.23
N LEU A 173 -14.88 -31.46 -38.23
CA LEU A 173 -15.26 -32.37 -39.32
C LEU A 173 -15.59 -31.60 -40.59
N LEU A 174 -16.23 -30.43 -40.48
CA LEU A 174 -16.53 -29.56 -41.64
C LEU A 174 -15.25 -28.96 -42.24
N ARG A 175 -14.28 -28.59 -41.41
CA ARG A 175 -12.94 -28.14 -41.83
C ARG A 175 -12.10 -29.27 -42.43
N TYR A 176 -12.29 -30.51 -41.97
CA TYR A 176 -11.59 -31.69 -42.48
C TYR A 176 -12.24 -32.25 -43.77
N ALA A 177 -13.56 -32.17 -43.90
CA ALA A 177 -14.30 -32.62 -45.09
C ALA A 177 -14.10 -31.72 -46.32
N THR A 178 -13.64 -30.48 -46.12
CA THR A 178 -13.25 -29.58 -47.22
C THR A 178 -11.89 -29.90 -47.83
N GLU A 179 -11.05 -30.69 -47.15
CA GLU A 179 -9.70 -31.03 -47.63
C GLU A 179 -9.67 -32.29 -48.50
N GLY A 180 -10.79 -33.03 -48.66
CA GLY A 180 -10.80 -34.29 -49.43
C GLY A 180 -12.08 -34.71 -50.16
N MET A 181 -13.22 -33.99 -50.07
CA MET A 181 -14.48 -34.37 -50.74
C MET A 181 -15.20 -33.19 -51.40
N VAL A 182 -15.43 -33.28 -52.71
CA VAL A 182 -16.14 -32.27 -53.53
C VAL A 182 -17.65 -32.37 -53.35
N VAL A 183 -18.17 -31.97 -52.18
CA VAL A 183 -19.61 -31.78 -51.96
C VAL A 183 -19.96 -30.31 -52.22
N PRO A 184 -20.94 -30.00 -53.10
CA PRO A 184 -21.43 -28.64 -53.31
C PRO A 184 -21.83 -27.96 -52.00
N LEU A 185 -21.59 -26.67 -51.90
CA LEU A 185 -21.74 -25.92 -50.65
C LEU A 185 -23.19 -25.87 -50.18
N GLU A 186 -24.13 -25.84 -51.13
CA GLU A 186 -25.57 -25.87 -50.91
C GLU A 186 -25.99 -27.16 -50.19
N LEU A 187 -25.43 -28.31 -50.58
CA LEU A 187 -25.72 -29.60 -49.96
C LEU A 187 -25.13 -29.72 -48.55
N ARG A 188 -24.02 -29.03 -48.27
CA ARG A 188 -23.42 -28.98 -46.92
C ARG A 188 -24.30 -28.21 -45.95
N TYR A 189 -24.77 -27.02 -46.35
CA TYR A 189 -25.69 -26.22 -45.55
C TYR A 189 -27.08 -26.88 -45.43
N ALA A 190 -27.58 -27.50 -46.50
CA ALA A 190 -28.81 -28.29 -46.45
C ALA A 190 -28.68 -29.50 -45.51
N GLY A 191 -27.52 -30.17 -45.48
CA GLY A 191 -27.25 -31.28 -44.56
C GLY A 191 -27.24 -30.85 -43.08
N VAL A 192 -26.61 -29.71 -42.77
CA VAL A 192 -26.63 -29.15 -41.41
C VAL A 192 -28.05 -28.70 -41.02
N ALA A 193 -28.80 -28.08 -41.93
CA ALA A 193 -30.20 -27.71 -41.70
C ALA A 193 -31.09 -28.94 -41.49
N ALA A 194 -30.92 -30.01 -42.28
CA ALA A 194 -31.65 -31.26 -42.13
C ALA A 194 -31.32 -31.96 -40.80
N ALA A 195 -30.05 -31.94 -40.38
CA ALA A 195 -29.66 -32.45 -39.07
C ALA A 195 -30.31 -31.64 -37.93
N ALA A 196 -30.38 -30.31 -38.05
CA ALA A 196 -31.02 -29.44 -37.06
C ALA A 196 -32.54 -29.66 -36.97
N LEU A 197 -33.22 -29.84 -38.11
CA LEU A 197 -34.63 -30.27 -38.15
C LEU A 197 -34.82 -31.68 -37.57
N GLY A 198 -33.86 -32.58 -37.81
CA GLY A 198 -33.81 -33.91 -37.20
C GLY A 198 -33.69 -33.86 -35.68
N LEU A 199 -32.88 -32.95 -35.12
CA LEU A 199 -32.80 -32.72 -33.67
C LEU A 199 -34.12 -32.18 -33.10
N LEU A 200 -34.82 -31.30 -33.82
CA LEU A 200 -36.14 -30.81 -33.42
C LEU A 200 -37.19 -31.93 -33.43
N GLY A 201 -37.22 -32.75 -34.48
CA GLY A 201 -38.13 -33.89 -34.61
C GLY A 201 -37.85 -34.98 -33.55
N LEU A 202 -36.59 -35.29 -33.31
CA LEU A 202 -36.16 -36.23 -32.27
C LEU A 202 -36.53 -35.68 -30.88
N GLY A 203 -36.32 -34.39 -30.64
CA GLY A 203 -36.74 -33.74 -29.40
C GLY A 203 -38.27 -33.76 -29.21
N TRP A 204 -39.04 -33.54 -30.28
CA TRP A 204 -40.51 -33.67 -30.24
C TRP A 204 -40.97 -35.09 -29.93
N TRP A 205 -40.32 -36.11 -30.50
CA TRP A 205 -40.64 -37.50 -30.20
C TRP A 205 -40.29 -37.89 -28.74
N LEU A 206 -39.14 -37.43 -28.23
CA LEU A 206 -38.69 -37.71 -26.85
C LEU A 206 -39.47 -36.95 -25.78
N ARG A 207 -40.31 -35.96 -26.14
CA ARG A 207 -41.02 -35.10 -25.18
C ARG A 207 -41.88 -35.88 -24.18
N ALA A 208 -42.49 -36.98 -24.61
CA ALA A 208 -43.36 -37.81 -23.79
C ALA A 208 -42.59 -38.76 -22.85
N ARG A 209 -41.30 -39.01 -23.11
CA ARG A 209 -40.46 -39.93 -22.35
C ARG A 209 -39.51 -39.20 -21.40
N ASN A 210 -38.88 -38.11 -21.85
CA ASN A 210 -37.96 -37.32 -21.05
C ASN A 210 -38.00 -35.84 -21.46
N GLY A 211 -38.94 -35.10 -20.87
CA GLY A 211 -39.21 -33.70 -21.23
C GLY A 211 -38.01 -32.77 -21.11
N SER A 212 -37.20 -32.91 -20.07
CA SER A 212 -36.00 -32.07 -19.87
C SER A 212 -34.93 -32.31 -20.94
N TYR A 213 -34.76 -33.55 -21.40
CA TYR A 213 -33.82 -33.90 -22.48
C TYR A 213 -34.32 -33.42 -23.85
N ALA A 214 -35.62 -33.56 -24.11
CA ALA A 214 -36.28 -33.08 -25.32
C ALA A 214 -36.10 -31.56 -25.51
N LEU A 215 -36.25 -30.77 -24.44
CA LEU A 215 -36.09 -29.31 -24.48
C LEU A 215 -34.65 -28.89 -24.82
N ILE A 216 -33.63 -29.61 -24.34
CA ILE A 216 -32.22 -29.33 -24.65
C ILE A 216 -31.95 -29.62 -26.14
N LEU A 217 -32.48 -30.74 -26.65
CA LEU A 217 -32.28 -31.14 -28.04
C LEU A 217 -32.99 -30.20 -29.03
N GLN A 218 -34.21 -29.75 -28.69
CA GLN A 218 -34.92 -28.75 -29.47
C GLN A 218 -34.24 -27.38 -29.41
N GLY A 219 -33.78 -26.94 -28.23
CA GLY A 219 -33.01 -25.70 -28.10
C GLY A 219 -31.74 -25.71 -28.95
N ALA A 220 -31.01 -26.84 -28.97
CA ALA A 220 -29.84 -27.03 -29.83
C ALA A 220 -30.20 -27.00 -31.33
N GLY A 221 -31.28 -27.67 -31.74
CA GLY A 221 -31.77 -27.62 -33.13
C GLY A 221 -32.13 -26.20 -33.59
N ILE A 222 -32.81 -25.41 -32.75
CA ILE A 222 -33.12 -24.00 -33.04
C ILE A 222 -31.84 -23.17 -33.19
N ALA A 223 -30.87 -23.32 -32.28
CA ALA A 223 -29.61 -22.60 -32.34
C ALA A 223 -28.80 -22.93 -33.60
N VAL A 224 -28.74 -24.22 -33.99
CA VAL A 224 -28.07 -24.64 -35.22
C VAL A 224 -28.77 -24.07 -36.45
N LEU A 225 -30.10 -24.01 -36.50
CA LEU A 225 -30.83 -23.36 -37.60
C LEU A 225 -30.47 -21.87 -37.71
N TYR A 226 -30.47 -21.12 -36.61
CA TYR A 226 -30.06 -19.70 -36.61
C TYR A 226 -28.65 -19.50 -37.18
N LEU A 227 -27.69 -20.29 -36.71
CA LEU A 227 -26.29 -20.22 -37.17
C LEU A 227 -26.15 -20.63 -38.64
N THR A 228 -26.91 -21.63 -39.08
CA THR A 228 -26.88 -22.12 -40.47
C THR A 228 -27.38 -21.04 -41.44
N VAL A 229 -28.49 -20.38 -41.11
CA VAL A 229 -29.03 -19.28 -41.93
C VAL A 229 -28.08 -18.08 -41.96
N PHE A 230 -27.47 -17.74 -40.82
CA PHE A 230 -26.46 -16.68 -40.75
C PHE A 230 -25.24 -16.99 -41.62
N ALA A 231 -24.68 -18.19 -41.49
CA ALA A 231 -23.51 -18.62 -42.26
C ALA A 231 -23.79 -18.67 -43.77
N ALA A 232 -24.97 -19.16 -44.18
CA ALA A 232 -25.41 -19.21 -45.58
C ALA A 232 -25.70 -17.83 -46.19
N MET A 233 -25.86 -16.78 -45.39
CA MET A 233 -26.03 -15.41 -45.86
C MET A 233 -24.71 -14.62 -45.83
N ARG A 234 -23.92 -14.73 -44.76
CA ARG A 234 -22.73 -13.89 -44.53
C ARG A 234 -21.41 -14.50 -44.93
N LEU A 235 -21.22 -15.80 -44.72
CA LEU A 235 -19.93 -16.47 -44.93
C LEU A 235 -19.81 -17.01 -46.34
N HIS A 236 -20.92 -17.53 -46.88
CA HIS A 236 -20.98 -18.02 -48.25
C HIS A 236 -22.34 -17.59 -48.81
N PRO A 237 -22.43 -16.46 -49.54
CA PRO A 237 -23.68 -15.77 -49.88
C PRO A 237 -24.58 -16.62 -50.81
N LEU A 238 -25.19 -17.65 -50.24
CA LEU A 238 -26.11 -18.60 -50.84
C LEU A 238 -27.57 -18.14 -50.66
N LEU A 239 -27.82 -17.35 -49.61
CA LEU A 239 -29.12 -16.77 -49.31
C LEU A 239 -29.03 -15.24 -49.38
N ASP A 240 -29.93 -14.65 -50.14
CA ASP A 240 -30.12 -13.20 -50.13
C ASP A 240 -30.60 -12.73 -48.74
N PRO A 241 -30.23 -11.51 -48.31
CA PRO A 241 -30.57 -11.00 -46.97
C PRO A 241 -32.07 -10.97 -46.65
N SER A 242 -32.93 -10.75 -47.65
CA SER A 242 -34.39 -10.78 -47.49
C SER A 242 -34.92 -12.20 -47.25
N ALA A 243 -34.40 -13.19 -47.98
CA ALA A 243 -34.75 -14.60 -47.80
C ALA A 243 -34.23 -15.13 -46.46
N ALA A 244 -33.01 -14.77 -46.07
CA ALA A 244 -32.43 -15.11 -44.78
C ALA A 244 -33.23 -14.49 -43.62
N PHE A 245 -33.62 -13.22 -43.73
CA PHE A 245 -34.48 -12.55 -42.75
C PHE A 245 -35.84 -13.25 -42.60
N GLY A 246 -36.50 -13.59 -43.72
CA GLY A 246 -37.76 -14.34 -43.70
C GLY A 246 -37.63 -15.70 -43.02
N LEU A 247 -36.53 -16.43 -43.29
CA LEU A 247 -36.26 -17.73 -42.69
C LEU A 247 -35.96 -17.63 -41.18
N LEU A 248 -35.21 -16.61 -40.75
CA LEU A 248 -34.98 -16.33 -39.32
C LEU A 248 -36.27 -16.00 -38.59
N VAL A 249 -37.16 -15.18 -39.17
CA VAL A 249 -38.48 -14.89 -38.60
C VAL A 249 -39.31 -16.18 -38.49
N ALA A 250 -39.33 -17.02 -39.53
CA ALA A 250 -40.03 -18.30 -39.50
C ALA A 250 -39.51 -19.22 -38.39
N VAL A 251 -38.20 -19.33 -38.21
CA VAL A 251 -37.59 -20.09 -37.10
C VAL A 251 -37.99 -19.50 -35.74
N THR A 252 -38.04 -18.17 -35.62
CA THR A 252 -38.45 -17.47 -34.39
C THR A 252 -39.91 -17.82 -34.02
N VAL A 253 -40.82 -17.74 -34.99
CA VAL A 253 -42.25 -18.04 -34.81
C VAL A 253 -42.46 -19.51 -34.48
N CYS A 254 -41.83 -20.43 -35.21
CA CYS A 254 -41.88 -21.87 -34.91
C CYS A 254 -41.36 -22.17 -33.50
N SER A 255 -40.28 -21.50 -33.08
CA SER A 255 -39.72 -21.66 -31.73
C SER A 255 -40.66 -21.13 -30.64
N ALA A 256 -41.33 -19.99 -30.89
CA ALA A 256 -42.33 -19.45 -29.98
C ALA A 256 -43.56 -20.37 -29.86
N ILE A 257 -44.04 -20.95 -30.96
CA ILE A 257 -45.13 -21.94 -30.94
C ILE A 257 -44.71 -23.19 -30.16
N LEU A 258 -43.49 -23.71 -30.38
CA LEU A 258 -42.95 -24.84 -29.62
C LEU A 258 -42.82 -24.53 -28.12
N ALA A 259 -42.48 -23.28 -27.76
CA ALA A 259 -42.37 -22.84 -26.38
C ALA A 259 -43.74 -22.77 -25.67
N ILE A 260 -44.76 -22.25 -26.35
CA ILE A 260 -46.13 -22.15 -25.81
C ILE A 260 -46.75 -23.54 -25.68
N THR A 261 -46.60 -24.39 -26.70
CA THR A 261 -47.19 -25.74 -26.72
C THR A 261 -46.57 -26.69 -25.70
N GLN A 262 -45.31 -26.46 -25.31
CA GLN A 262 -44.60 -27.29 -24.32
C GLN A 262 -44.43 -26.59 -22.96
N ASP A 263 -45.11 -25.45 -22.74
CA ASP A 263 -45.06 -24.62 -21.52
C ASP A 263 -43.63 -24.40 -21.00
N SER A 264 -42.70 -24.09 -21.91
CA SER A 264 -41.25 -24.06 -21.61
C SER A 264 -40.65 -22.66 -21.72
N LEU A 265 -40.25 -22.11 -20.55
CA LEU A 265 -39.56 -20.82 -20.45
C LEU A 265 -38.24 -20.79 -21.23
N GLY A 266 -37.51 -21.91 -21.26
CA GLY A 266 -36.21 -21.99 -21.93
C GLY A 266 -36.31 -21.80 -23.44
N LEU A 267 -37.32 -22.42 -24.07
CA LEU A 267 -37.59 -22.26 -25.50
C LEU A 267 -38.14 -20.86 -25.81
N ALA A 268 -38.98 -20.29 -24.94
CA ALA A 268 -39.48 -18.92 -25.10
C ALA A 268 -38.36 -17.89 -25.05
N ALA A 269 -37.41 -18.06 -24.11
CA ALA A 269 -36.23 -17.21 -24.02
C ALA A 269 -35.32 -17.33 -25.25
N ALA A 270 -35.10 -18.56 -25.76
CA ALA A 270 -34.34 -18.78 -26.98
C ALA A 270 -35.02 -18.15 -28.22
N ALA A 271 -36.34 -18.26 -28.32
CA ALA A 271 -37.12 -17.62 -29.39
C ALA A 271 -37.05 -16.09 -29.30
N ALA A 272 -37.22 -15.50 -28.11
CA ALA A 272 -37.13 -14.05 -27.94
C ALA A 272 -35.72 -13.51 -28.25
N LEU A 273 -34.67 -14.16 -27.74
CA LEU A 273 -33.28 -13.80 -28.04
C LEU A 273 -32.97 -13.91 -29.54
N GLY A 274 -33.41 -15.00 -30.19
CA GLY A 274 -33.27 -15.19 -31.63
C GLY A 274 -34.04 -14.14 -32.43
N GLY A 275 -35.23 -13.74 -31.98
CA GLY A 275 -36.04 -12.69 -32.60
C GLY A 275 -35.35 -11.32 -32.57
N PHE A 276 -34.81 -10.90 -31.43
CA PHE A 276 -34.05 -9.65 -31.35
C PHE A 276 -32.72 -9.70 -32.11
N ALA A 277 -32.10 -10.89 -32.25
CA ALA A 277 -30.87 -11.06 -33.00
C ALA A 277 -31.09 -11.05 -34.53
N ALA A 278 -32.24 -11.49 -35.03
CA ALA A 278 -32.48 -11.69 -36.46
C ALA A 278 -32.25 -10.43 -37.33
N PRO A 279 -32.77 -9.24 -36.98
CA PRO A 279 -32.49 -8.02 -37.75
C PRO A 279 -31.01 -7.61 -37.72
N ILE A 280 -30.32 -7.82 -36.59
CA ILE A 280 -28.90 -7.47 -36.44
C ILE A 280 -28.05 -8.36 -37.35
N LEU A 281 -28.34 -9.66 -37.35
CA LEU A 281 -27.63 -10.65 -38.16
C LEU A 281 -27.84 -10.39 -39.67
N ALA A 282 -29.07 -10.04 -40.06
CA ALA A 282 -29.46 -9.77 -41.45
C ALA A 282 -29.12 -8.36 -41.98
N SER A 283 -28.68 -7.43 -41.13
CA SER A 283 -28.54 -6.02 -41.49
C SER A 283 -27.45 -5.76 -42.55
N THR A 284 -27.82 -5.22 -43.71
CA THR A 284 -26.89 -4.85 -44.80
C THR A 284 -26.31 -3.44 -44.67
N GLY A 285 -26.59 -2.73 -43.57
CA GLY A 285 -26.13 -1.35 -43.34
C GLY A 285 -27.00 -0.25 -43.97
N ALA A 286 -27.97 -0.60 -44.83
CA ALA A 286 -28.89 0.33 -45.49
C ALA A 286 -30.29 0.44 -44.81
N GLY A 287 -30.39 0.12 -43.51
CA GLY A 287 -31.66 -0.13 -42.83
C GLY A 287 -32.45 1.12 -42.44
N SER A 288 -33.76 1.13 -42.75
CA SER A 288 -34.73 2.09 -42.19
C SER A 288 -35.03 1.75 -40.72
N HIS A 289 -34.86 2.72 -39.81
CA HIS A 289 -35.17 2.55 -38.38
C HIS A 289 -36.65 2.29 -38.14
N VAL A 290 -37.53 2.84 -38.99
CA VAL A 290 -38.98 2.60 -38.93
C VAL A 290 -39.29 1.12 -39.12
N ALA A 291 -38.62 0.45 -40.06
CA ALA A 291 -38.82 -0.99 -40.29
C ALA A 291 -38.32 -1.83 -39.09
N LEU A 292 -37.15 -1.47 -38.55
CA LEU A 292 -36.57 -2.15 -37.39
C LEU A 292 -37.45 -1.99 -36.13
N PHE A 293 -37.89 -0.78 -35.82
CA PHE A 293 -38.73 -0.52 -34.66
C PHE A 293 -40.14 -1.08 -34.83
N SER A 294 -40.72 -1.05 -36.03
CA SER A 294 -42.00 -1.73 -36.30
C SER A 294 -41.90 -3.25 -36.09
N TYR A 295 -40.77 -3.86 -36.47
CA TYR A 295 -40.51 -5.27 -36.17
C TYR A 295 -40.41 -5.54 -34.67
N PHE A 296 -39.74 -4.68 -33.90
CA PHE A 296 -39.70 -4.81 -32.44
C PHE A 296 -41.05 -4.60 -31.78
N VAL A 297 -41.89 -3.67 -32.28
CA VAL A 297 -43.28 -3.54 -31.81
C VAL A 297 -44.03 -4.87 -32.00
N LEU A 298 -43.86 -5.53 -33.15
CA LEU A 298 -44.51 -6.82 -33.41
C LEU A 298 -43.98 -7.92 -32.46
N LEU A 299 -42.67 -7.98 -32.25
CA LEU A 299 -42.04 -8.96 -31.36
C LEU A 299 -42.46 -8.75 -29.90
N ASP A 300 -42.45 -7.51 -29.43
CA ASP A 300 -42.88 -7.14 -28.08
C ASP A 300 -44.39 -7.26 -27.89
N ALA A 301 -45.21 -7.07 -28.93
CA ALA A 301 -46.63 -7.39 -28.87
C ALA A 301 -46.84 -8.89 -28.61
N GLY A 302 -46.00 -9.76 -29.19
CA GLY A 302 -45.95 -11.19 -28.87
C GLY A 302 -45.61 -11.43 -27.39
N ILE A 303 -44.61 -10.74 -26.84
CA ILE A 303 -44.23 -10.81 -25.43
C ILE A 303 -45.37 -10.31 -24.52
N LEU A 304 -46.04 -9.22 -24.89
CA LEU A 304 -47.19 -8.65 -24.19
C LEU A 304 -48.38 -9.62 -24.17
N VAL A 305 -48.69 -10.27 -25.29
CA VAL A 305 -49.74 -11.30 -25.37
C VAL A 305 -49.38 -12.48 -24.47
N ILE A 306 -48.13 -12.94 -24.49
CA ILE A 306 -47.68 -14.00 -23.58
C ILE A 306 -47.77 -13.55 -22.12
N ALA A 307 -47.39 -12.31 -21.80
CA ALA A 307 -47.48 -11.73 -20.45
C ALA A 307 -48.93 -11.63 -19.93
N TRP A 308 -49.91 -11.49 -20.83
CA TRP A 308 -51.33 -11.59 -20.49
C TRP A 308 -51.69 -13.00 -19.99
N PHE A 309 -51.09 -14.03 -20.58
CA PHE A 309 -51.40 -15.45 -20.33
C PHE A 309 -50.40 -16.21 -19.45
N LYS A 310 -49.22 -15.66 -19.13
CA LYS A 310 -48.18 -16.25 -18.26
C LYS A 310 -47.29 -15.16 -17.63
N ALA A 311 -47.01 -15.25 -16.32
CA ALA A 311 -46.14 -14.30 -15.61
C ALA A 311 -44.64 -14.66 -15.71
N TRP A 312 -44.10 -14.77 -16.94
CA TRP A 312 -42.70 -15.13 -17.16
C TRP A 312 -41.76 -13.92 -17.13
N ARG A 313 -41.20 -13.65 -15.96
CA ARG A 313 -40.29 -12.51 -15.71
C ARG A 313 -39.13 -12.41 -16.71
N LEU A 314 -38.46 -13.54 -16.97
CA LEU A 314 -37.26 -13.59 -17.83
C LEU A 314 -37.57 -13.13 -19.26
N LEU A 315 -38.75 -13.48 -19.80
CA LEU A 315 -39.16 -13.09 -21.14
C LEU A 315 -39.33 -11.56 -21.25
N ASN A 316 -39.99 -10.96 -20.27
CA ASN A 316 -40.21 -9.52 -20.21
C ASN A 316 -38.89 -8.74 -20.11
N VAL A 317 -37.91 -9.25 -19.35
CA VAL A 317 -36.58 -8.64 -19.24
C VAL A 317 -35.78 -8.76 -20.54
N ILE A 318 -35.87 -9.89 -21.24
CA ILE A 318 -35.24 -10.07 -22.56
C ILE A 318 -35.84 -9.07 -23.55
N GLY A 319 -37.17 -8.93 -23.58
CA GLY A 319 -37.86 -7.92 -24.39
C GLY A 319 -37.38 -6.50 -24.09
N PHE A 320 -37.43 -6.11 -22.81
CA PHE A 320 -37.03 -4.77 -22.38
C PHE A 320 -35.58 -4.45 -22.77
N THR A 321 -34.68 -5.39 -22.53
CA THR A 321 -33.24 -5.22 -22.84
C THR A 321 -32.99 -5.21 -24.34
N GLY A 322 -33.68 -6.06 -25.11
CA GLY A 322 -33.59 -6.08 -26.57
C GLY A 322 -34.04 -4.76 -27.18
N THR A 323 -35.26 -4.33 -26.87
CA THR A 323 -35.88 -3.14 -27.46
C THR A 323 -35.17 -1.86 -27.06
N PHE A 324 -34.99 -1.61 -25.75
CA PHE A 324 -34.32 -0.39 -25.30
C PHE A 324 -32.80 -0.42 -25.52
N GLY A 325 -32.15 -1.58 -25.41
CA GLY A 325 -30.70 -1.70 -25.62
C GLY A 325 -30.31 -1.48 -27.09
N ILE A 326 -31.04 -2.09 -28.02
CA ILE A 326 -30.82 -1.89 -29.46
C ILE A 326 -31.26 -0.48 -29.87
N GLY A 327 -32.40 0.02 -29.35
CA GLY A 327 -32.86 1.39 -29.57
C GLY A 327 -31.86 2.44 -29.09
N PHE A 328 -31.26 2.25 -27.92
CA PHE A 328 -30.18 3.12 -27.39
C PHE A 328 -28.91 3.05 -28.24
N ALA A 329 -28.49 1.85 -28.66
CA ALA A 329 -27.33 1.68 -29.53
C ALA A 329 -27.50 2.35 -30.90
N TRP A 330 -28.72 2.32 -31.46
CA TRP A 330 -29.07 3.05 -32.67
C TRP A 330 -29.09 4.57 -32.41
N GLY A 331 -29.69 5.01 -31.30
CA GLY A 331 -29.76 6.42 -30.91
C GLY A 331 -28.38 7.08 -30.78
N LEU A 332 -27.40 6.36 -30.22
CA LEU A 332 -26.02 6.86 -30.09
C LEU A 332 -25.26 6.98 -31.42
N ARG A 333 -25.59 6.15 -32.42
CA ARG A 333 -24.78 6.00 -33.64
C ARG A 333 -25.39 6.64 -34.88
N SER A 334 -26.71 6.81 -34.90
CA SER A 334 -27.44 7.09 -36.16
C SER A 334 -28.59 8.10 -36.01
N TYR A 335 -28.84 8.64 -34.80
CA TYR A 335 -29.89 9.64 -34.60
C TYR A 335 -29.47 11.02 -35.09
N LEU A 336 -30.42 11.70 -35.75
CA LEU A 336 -30.35 13.10 -36.15
C LEU A 336 -31.61 13.81 -35.63
N PRO A 337 -31.54 15.10 -35.21
CA PRO A 337 -32.71 15.83 -34.71
C PRO A 337 -33.92 15.81 -35.67
N GLU A 338 -33.67 15.74 -36.98
CA GLU A 338 -34.69 15.64 -38.03
C GLU A 338 -35.54 14.36 -37.95
N LEU A 339 -34.99 13.28 -37.39
CA LEU A 339 -35.69 12.00 -37.23
C LEU A 339 -36.58 11.94 -35.98
N LEU A 340 -36.64 13.01 -35.18
CA LEU A 340 -37.40 13.06 -33.92
C LEU A 340 -38.85 12.59 -34.12
N TRP A 341 -39.57 13.17 -35.08
CA TRP A 341 -40.99 12.86 -35.29
C TRP A 341 -41.25 11.44 -35.78
N SER A 342 -40.25 10.81 -36.40
CA SER A 342 -40.34 9.40 -36.82
C SER A 342 -39.93 8.42 -35.72
N THR A 343 -39.24 8.88 -34.66
CA THR A 343 -38.66 8.05 -33.59
C THR A 343 -39.47 8.16 -32.30
N GLU A 344 -39.93 9.36 -31.97
CA GLU A 344 -40.70 9.69 -30.77
C GLU A 344 -41.93 8.79 -30.57
N PRO A 345 -42.77 8.51 -31.60
CA PRO A 345 -43.93 7.64 -31.42
C PRO A 345 -43.55 6.22 -31.01
N PHE A 346 -42.43 5.69 -31.52
CA PHE A 346 -41.94 4.37 -31.13
C PHE A 346 -41.46 4.36 -29.68
N LEU A 347 -40.75 5.41 -29.22
CA LEU A 347 -40.33 5.51 -27.82
C LEU A 347 -41.54 5.55 -26.88
N MET A 348 -42.60 6.30 -27.23
CA MET A 348 -43.84 6.31 -26.47
C MET A 348 -44.52 4.93 -26.45
N VAL A 349 -44.63 4.26 -27.60
CA VAL A 349 -45.24 2.93 -27.71
C VAL A 349 -44.46 1.90 -26.90
N PHE A 350 -43.12 1.88 -26.98
CA PHE A 350 -42.28 1.00 -26.19
C PHE A 350 -42.44 1.28 -24.69
N PHE A 351 -42.43 2.54 -24.28
CA PHE A 351 -42.66 2.93 -22.89
C PHE A 351 -44.03 2.43 -22.38
N LEU A 352 -45.10 2.66 -23.13
CA LEU A 352 -46.46 2.23 -22.77
C LEU A 352 -46.60 0.71 -22.73
N MET A 353 -46.00 0.00 -23.68
CA MET A 353 -46.04 -1.45 -23.76
C MET A 353 -45.30 -2.09 -22.58
N PHE A 354 -44.10 -1.60 -22.22
CA PHE A 354 -43.37 -2.11 -21.07
C PHE A 354 -43.97 -1.69 -19.72
N LEU A 355 -44.60 -0.51 -19.65
CA LEU A 355 -45.44 -0.14 -18.50
C LEU A 355 -46.63 -1.09 -18.34
N ALA A 356 -47.32 -1.43 -19.45
CA ALA A 356 -48.41 -2.39 -19.46
C ALA A 356 -47.95 -3.80 -19.09
N ILE A 357 -46.82 -4.28 -19.62
CA ILE A 357 -46.21 -5.57 -19.27
C ILE A 357 -45.89 -5.63 -17.76
N GLY A 358 -45.31 -4.57 -17.20
CA GLY A 358 -45.01 -4.47 -15.77
C GLY A 358 -46.26 -4.53 -14.89
N LEU A 359 -47.33 -3.83 -15.28
CA LEU A 359 -48.62 -3.85 -14.58
C LEU A 359 -49.36 -5.19 -14.71
N LEU A 360 -49.34 -5.82 -15.89
CA LEU A 360 -49.95 -7.13 -16.13
C LEU A 360 -49.22 -8.24 -15.36
N PHE A 361 -47.89 -8.19 -15.33
CA PHE A 361 -47.08 -9.09 -14.52
C PHE A 361 -47.44 -8.97 -13.03
N ALA A 362 -47.50 -7.75 -12.49
CA ALA A 362 -47.89 -7.50 -11.11
C ALA A 362 -49.31 -8.00 -10.82
N ARG A 363 -50.28 -7.67 -11.69
CA ARG A 363 -51.69 -8.11 -11.56
C ARG A 363 -51.79 -9.64 -11.53
N ARG A 364 -51.09 -10.32 -12.42
CA ARG A 364 -51.17 -11.78 -12.55
C ARG A 364 -50.55 -12.50 -11.36
N LYS A 365 -49.36 -12.07 -10.93
CA LYS A 365 -48.73 -12.55 -9.68
C LYS A 365 -49.63 -12.32 -8.47
N LEU A 366 -50.34 -11.19 -8.40
CA LEU A 366 -51.29 -10.90 -7.34
C LEU A 366 -52.56 -11.79 -7.38
N MET A 367 -53.00 -12.23 -8.56
CA MET A 367 -54.12 -13.17 -8.71
C MET A 367 -53.74 -14.61 -8.34
N GLU A 368 -52.48 -15.00 -8.56
CA GLU A 368 -51.95 -16.33 -8.18
C GLU A 368 -51.72 -16.46 -6.66
N MET A 369 -51.81 -15.37 -5.89
CA MET A 369 -51.63 -15.35 -4.44
C MET A 369 -52.97 -15.39 -3.69
N SER A 370 -53.30 -16.55 -3.13
CA SER A 370 -54.55 -16.82 -2.39
C SER A 370 -54.55 -16.27 -0.94
N ASP A 371 -53.38 -16.04 -0.33
CA ASP A 371 -53.21 -15.75 1.10
C ASP A 371 -53.28 -14.26 1.48
N ALA A 372 -54.22 -13.51 0.91
CA ALA A 372 -54.35 -12.08 1.17
C ALA A 372 -55.42 -11.78 2.25
N PRO A 373 -55.08 -11.00 3.29
CA PRO A 373 -56.06 -10.60 4.30
C PRO A 373 -57.15 -9.74 3.67
N ALA A 374 -58.40 -10.17 3.78
CA ALA A 374 -59.54 -9.49 3.16
C ALA A 374 -59.99 -8.24 3.94
N GLU A 375 -59.65 -8.10 5.22
CA GLU A 375 -60.09 -6.98 6.08
C GLU A 375 -59.01 -6.58 7.10
N GLY A 376 -58.13 -5.64 6.74
CA GLY A 376 -57.09 -5.10 7.63
C GLY A 376 -56.71 -3.65 7.33
N SER A 377 -56.25 -2.92 8.35
CA SER A 377 -55.81 -1.52 8.26
C SER A 377 -54.73 -1.30 7.19
N ARG A 378 -54.64 -0.07 6.64
CA ARG A 378 -53.70 0.30 5.57
C ARG A 378 -52.24 -0.13 5.86
N GLU A 379 -51.83 -0.04 7.12
CA GLU A 379 -50.49 -0.46 7.57
C GLU A 379 -50.28 -1.97 7.54
N ALA A 380 -51.31 -2.77 7.84
CA ALA A 380 -51.25 -4.23 7.78
C ALA A 380 -51.15 -4.73 6.32
N LEU A 381 -51.89 -4.09 5.40
CA LEU A 381 -51.79 -4.37 3.96
C LEU A 381 -50.42 -3.98 3.39
N LEU A 382 -49.84 -2.86 3.83
CA LEU A 382 -48.48 -2.44 3.44
C LEU A 382 -47.41 -3.41 3.97
N GLN A 383 -47.53 -3.87 5.21
CA GLN A 383 -46.58 -4.86 5.77
C GLN A 383 -46.72 -6.24 5.10
N TRP A 384 -47.95 -6.67 4.80
CA TRP A 384 -48.19 -7.92 4.06
C TRP A 384 -47.61 -7.84 2.64
N SER A 385 -47.89 -6.76 1.91
CA SER A 385 -47.39 -6.56 0.54
C SER A 385 -45.87 -6.40 0.50
N ALA A 386 -45.25 -5.72 1.47
CA ALA A 386 -43.79 -5.60 1.58
C ALA A 386 -43.09 -6.93 1.88
N ARG A 387 -43.71 -7.83 2.66
CA ARG A 387 -43.16 -9.16 2.96
C ARG A 387 -43.25 -10.15 1.79
N LYS A 388 -44.24 -9.98 0.91
CA LYS A 388 -44.52 -10.87 -0.24
C LYS A 388 -44.00 -10.33 -1.57
N GLY A 389 -43.15 -9.29 -1.57
CA GLY A 389 -42.75 -8.41 -2.70
C GLY A 389 -42.30 -9.01 -4.04
N ASP A 390 -42.38 -10.31 -4.25
CA ASP A 390 -42.10 -11.05 -5.49
C ASP A 390 -43.05 -10.74 -6.66
N TYR A 391 -44.05 -9.87 -6.48
CA TYR A 391 -44.96 -9.41 -7.54
C TYR A 391 -44.55 -8.05 -8.14
N VAL A 392 -43.71 -7.27 -7.46
CA VAL A 392 -43.18 -5.99 -7.97
C VAL A 392 -41.80 -6.26 -8.55
N ASP A 393 -41.70 -6.43 -9.87
CA ASP A 393 -40.40 -6.50 -10.52
C ASP A 393 -39.79 -5.09 -10.63
N GLY A 394 -38.81 -4.80 -9.79
CA GLY A 394 -38.11 -3.52 -9.80
C GLY A 394 -37.46 -3.17 -11.14
N THR A 395 -37.03 -4.15 -11.93
CA THR A 395 -36.43 -3.90 -13.25
C THR A 395 -37.48 -3.39 -14.25
N LEU A 396 -38.69 -3.97 -14.22
CA LEU A 396 -39.76 -3.61 -15.14
C LEU A 396 -40.57 -2.40 -14.67
N LEU A 397 -40.56 -2.08 -13.37
CA LEU A 397 -41.25 -0.90 -12.84
C LEU A 397 -40.38 0.37 -12.90
N PHE A 398 -39.10 0.27 -12.54
CA PHE A 398 -38.19 1.43 -12.56
C PHE A 398 -37.41 1.58 -13.87
N GLY A 399 -37.25 0.51 -14.64
CA GLY A 399 -36.52 0.52 -15.92
C GLY A 399 -37.15 1.41 -16.98
N PRO A 400 -38.44 1.21 -17.36
CA PRO A 400 -39.10 2.01 -18.37
C PRO A 400 -39.10 3.53 -18.12
N PRO A 401 -39.42 4.05 -16.91
CA PRO A 401 -39.35 5.50 -16.68
C PRO A 401 -37.93 6.06 -16.69
N LEU A 402 -36.95 5.31 -16.17
CA LEU A 402 -35.56 5.78 -16.12
C LEU A 402 -34.93 5.81 -17.52
N VAL A 403 -35.04 4.70 -18.26
CA VAL A 403 -34.47 4.57 -19.61
C VAL A 403 -35.29 5.39 -20.61
N GLY A 404 -36.61 5.38 -20.49
CA GLY A 404 -37.51 6.18 -21.32
C GLY A 404 -37.26 7.68 -21.15
N PHE A 405 -37.18 8.19 -19.92
CA PHE A 405 -36.85 9.60 -19.69
C PHE A 405 -35.41 9.94 -20.12
N GLY A 406 -34.44 9.05 -19.90
CA GLY A 406 -33.06 9.26 -20.35
C GLY A 406 -32.97 9.39 -21.88
N LEU A 407 -33.68 8.53 -22.62
CA LEU A 407 -33.79 8.63 -24.07
C LEU A 407 -34.55 9.89 -24.49
N GLN A 408 -35.66 10.23 -23.81
CA GLN A 408 -36.43 11.46 -24.06
C GLN A 408 -35.57 12.71 -23.89
N PHE A 409 -34.80 12.78 -22.81
CA PHE A 409 -33.89 13.88 -22.54
C PHE A 409 -32.85 14.03 -23.65
N ALA A 410 -32.26 12.92 -24.09
CA ALA A 410 -31.28 12.93 -25.18
C ALA A 410 -31.86 13.37 -26.52
N LEU A 411 -33.11 12.96 -26.83
CA LEU A 411 -33.82 13.36 -28.04
C LEU A 411 -34.23 14.84 -28.00
N ALA A 412 -34.70 15.34 -26.85
CA ALA A 412 -35.35 16.65 -26.73
C ALA A 412 -34.45 17.77 -26.17
N GLN A 413 -33.17 17.52 -25.83
CA GLN A 413 -32.26 18.53 -25.25
C GLN A 413 -32.06 19.80 -26.09
N HIS A 414 -32.36 19.74 -27.39
CA HIS A 414 -32.24 20.87 -28.31
C HIS A 414 -33.45 21.83 -28.27
N LEU A 415 -34.53 21.46 -27.58
CA LEU A 415 -35.73 22.27 -27.41
C LEU A 415 -35.75 22.89 -26.00
N GLU A 416 -35.88 24.22 -25.94
CA GLU A 416 -35.95 24.97 -24.70
C GLU A 416 -37.09 24.44 -23.80
N PHE A 417 -36.79 24.18 -22.53
CA PHE A 417 -37.71 23.61 -21.53
C PHE A 417 -38.31 22.23 -21.81
N ALA A 418 -38.03 21.58 -22.95
CA ALA A 418 -38.65 20.29 -23.30
C ALA A 418 -38.31 19.18 -22.29
N ALA A 419 -37.11 19.19 -21.73
CA ALA A 419 -36.70 18.28 -20.65
C ALA A 419 -37.51 18.52 -19.36
N ALA A 420 -37.74 19.78 -18.98
CA ALA A 420 -38.51 20.14 -17.79
C ALA A 420 -39.99 19.73 -17.95
N PHE A 421 -40.59 19.98 -19.12
CA PHE A 421 -41.96 19.56 -19.41
C PHE A 421 -42.11 18.05 -19.51
N SER A 422 -41.12 17.34 -20.06
CA SER A 422 -41.11 15.87 -20.10
C SER A 422 -41.01 15.27 -18.69
N ALA A 423 -40.19 15.85 -17.81
CA ALA A 423 -40.10 15.43 -16.40
C ALA A 423 -41.42 15.68 -15.66
N LEU A 424 -42.03 16.84 -15.87
CA LEU A 424 -43.34 17.16 -15.31
C LEU A 424 -44.44 16.21 -15.82
N ALA A 425 -44.49 15.92 -17.12
CA ALA A 425 -45.45 15.01 -17.74
C ALA A 425 -45.32 13.58 -17.19
N LEU A 426 -44.09 13.08 -17.07
CA LEU A 426 -43.82 11.78 -16.47
C LEU A 426 -44.22 11.76 -14.99
N GLY A 427 -43.92 12.83 -14.26
CA GLY A 427 -44.35 13.03 -12.88
C GLY A 427 -45.88 12.92 -12.73
N MET A 428 -46.63 13.59 -13.60
CA MET A 428 -48.09 13.53 -13.63
C MET A 428 -48.63 12.14 -13.97
N ILE A 429 -48.05 11.43 -14.94
CA ILE A 429 -48.45 10.06 -15.32
C ILE A 429 -48.30 9.11 -14.12
N TYR A 430 -47.17 9.15 -13.42
CA TYR A 430 -46.93 8.30 -12.26
C TYR A 430 -47.77 8.69 -11.04
N MET A 431 -48.07 9.98 -10.83
CA MET A 431 -49.02 10.42 -9.81
C MET A 431 -50.46 9.99 -10.13
N GLY A 432 -50.86 10.01 -11.40
CA GLY A 432 -52.15 9.49 -11.86
C GLY A 432 -52.27 7.99 -11.68
N LEU A 433 -51.22 7.23 -12.02
CA LEU A 433 -51.14 5.79 -11.82
C LEU A 433 -51.13 5.42 -10.33
N ALA A 434 -50.42 6.19 -9.51
CA ALA A 434 -50.46 6.05 -8.05
C ALA A 434 -51.90 6.20 -7.55
N ARG A 435 -52.65 7.21 -8.00
CA ARG A 435 -54.04 7.42 -7.61
C ARG A 435 -54.95 6.24 -7.97
N TRP A 436 -54.74 5.62 -9.14
CA TRP A 436 -55.51 4.45 -9.58
C TRP A 436 -55.18 3.17 -8.80
N LEU A 437 -53.92 3.00 -8.38
CA LEU A 437 -53.43 1.81 -7.68
C LEU A 437 -53.53 1.89 -6.16
N MET A 438 -54.00 3.01 -5.60
CA MET A 438 -54.15 3.26 -4.16
C MET A 438 -55.33 2.52 -3.50
N ALA A 439 -56.02 1.63 -4.22
CA ALA A 439 -57.12 0.81 -3.71
C ALA A 439 -56.74 -0.69 -3.66
N GLY A 440 -57.02 -1.35 -2.53
CA GLY A 440 -56.93 -2.81 -2.40
C GLY A 440 -55.52 -3.37 -2.21
N ARG A 441 -55.19 -4.48 -2.88
CA ARG A 441 -53.92 -5.25 -2.69
C ARG A 441 -52.69 -4.59 -3.35
N THR A 442 -52.84 -3.44 -4.02
CA THR A 442 -51.80 -2.77 -4.83
C THR A 442 -51.19 -1.52 -4.17
N VAL A 443 -51.47 -1.23 -2.89
CA VAL A 443 -51.02 0.01 -2.22
C VAL A 443 -49.51 0.25 -2.31
N LEU A 444 -48.70 -0.79 -2.10
CA LEU A 444 -47.24 -0.69 -2.19
C LEU A 444 -46.78 -0.22 -3.60
N LEU A 445 -47.44 -0.71 -4.65
CA LEU A 445 -47.16 -0.29 -6.02
C LEU A 445 -47.56 1.18 -6.23
N GLY A 446 -48.69 1.60 -5.67
CA GLY A 446 -49.11 3.01 -5.68
C GLY A 446 -48.13 3.93 -4.94
N GLU A 447 -47.59 3.53 -3.79
CA GLU A 447 -46.61 4.34 -3.04
C GLU A 447 -45.29 4.48 -3.80
N THR A 448 -44.86 3.41 -4.50
CA THR A 448 -43.69 3.49 -5.38
C THR A 448 -43.90 4.42 -6.57
N CYS A 449 -45.09 4.42 -7.18
CA CYS A 449 -45.44 5.36 -8.25
C CYS A 449 -45.51 6.82 -7.75
N LEU A 450 -46.03 7.05 -6.54
CA LEU A 450 -46.11 8.39 -5.95
C LEU A 450 -44.72 8.98 -5.69
N ALA A 451 -43.81 8.18 -5.11
CA ALA A 451 -42.43 8.59 -4.86
C ALA A 451 -41.72 8.96 -6.17
N LEU A 452 -41.90 8.15 -7.22
CA LEU A 452 -41.32 8.42 -8.54
C LEU A 452 -41.88 9.71 -9.16
N GLY A 453 -43.18 9.98 -8.97
CA GLY A 453 -43.83 11.21 -9.43
C GLY A 453 -43.26 12.49 -8.80
N VAL A 454 -43.05 12.48 -7.48
CA VAL A 454 -42.47 13.63 -6.74
C VAL A 454 -41.02 13.91 -7.16
N ILE A 455 -40.24 12.86 -7.41
CA ILE A 455 -38.85 12.99 -7.88
C ILE A 455 -38.81 13.72 -9.24
N PHE A 456 -39.60 13.25 -10.21
CA PHE A 456 -39.64 13.89 -11.54
C PHE A 456 -40.22 15.31 -11.51
N ALA A 457 -41.16 15.61 -10.60
CA ALA A 457 -41.66 16.96 -10.40
C ALA A 457 -40.62 17.92 -9.81
N SER A 458 -39.82 17.46 -8.83
CA SER A 458 -38.76 18.28 -8.21
C SER A 458 -37.61 18.55 -9.19
N LEU A 459 -37.34 17.61 -10.10
CA LEU A 459 -36.33 17.74 -11.15
C LEU A 459 -36.65 18.85 -12.16
N ALA A 460 -37.91 19.26 -12.28
CA ALA A 460 -38.30 20.33 -13.19
C ALA A 460 -37.72 21.71 -12.81
N ILE A 461 -37.49 21.99 -11.52
CA ILE A 461 -36.97 23.27 -11.02
C ILE A 461 -35.52 23.54 -11.47
N PRO A 462 -34.53 22.66 -11.22
CA PRO A 462 -33.16 22.88 -11.68
C PRO A 462 -33.03 22.82 -13.21
N LEU A 463 -33.97 22.18 -13.91
CA LEU A 463 -34.04 22.22 -15.37
C LEU A 463 -34.63 23.54 -15.92
N GLY A 464 -35.00 24.49 -15.05
CA GLY A 464 -35.66 25.75 -15.44
C GLY A 464 -35.11 27.06 -14.84
N LEU A 465 -34.14 27.06 -13.91
CA LEU A 465 -33.58 28.28 -13.27
C LEU A 465 -32.03 28.33 -13.29
N ASP A 466 -31.46 29.54 -13.22
CA ASP A 466 -30.00 29.79 -13.17
C ASP A 466 -29.32 29.17 -11.93
N ALA A 467 -28.18 28.51 -12.13
CA ALA A 467 -27.53 27.69 -11.12
C ALA A 467 -26.90 28.48 -9.94
N ARG A 468 -26.56 29.77 -10.11
CA ARG A 468 -25.91 30.62 -9.08
C ARG A 468 -26.76 30.84 -7.82
N TRP A 469 -28.02 31.23 -7.98
CA TRP A 469 -28.94 31.44 -6.86
C TRP A 469 -29.47 30.12 -6.30
N THR A 470 -29.47 29.08 -7.14
CA THR A 470 -29.89 27.72 -6.79
C THR A 470 -29.01 27.12 -5.69
N THR A 471 -27.68 27.34 -5.73
CA THR A 471 -26.74 26.81 -4.72
C THR A 471 -26.93 27.46 -3.34
N ALA A 472 -26.99 28.79 -3.28
CA ALA A 472 -27.16 29.52 -2.02
C ALA A 472 -28.54 29.25 -1.40
N ALA A 473 -29.60 29.22 -2.21
CA ALA A 473 -30.95 28.91 -1.76
C ALA A 473 -31.03 27.49 -1.18
N TRP A 474 -30.55 26.47 -1.90
CA TRP A 474 -30.54 25.08 -1.43
C TRP A 474 -29.67 24.88 -0.18
N ALA A 475 -28.55 25.59 -0.04
CA ALA A 475 -27.69 25.50 1.14
C ALA A 475 -28.41 25.99 2.42
N VAL A 476 -29.05 27.17 2.34
CA VAL A 476 -29.76 27.78 3.47
C VAL A 476 -31.08 27.05 3.74
N GLU A 477 -31.84 26.72 2.71
CA GLU A 477 -33.08 25.95 2.81
C GLU A 477 -32.82 24.57 3.41
N GLY A 478 -31.78 23.88 2.94
CA GLY A 478 -31.33 22.62 3.52
C GLY A 478 -30.95 22.75 5.00
N ALA A 479 -30.25 23.81 5.40
CA ALA A 479 -29.93 24.04 6.82
C ALA A 479 -31.20 24.27 7.67
N GLY A 480 -32.16 25.03 7.14
CA GLY A 480 -33.45 25.30 7.78
C GLY A 480 -34.31 24.04 7.94
N ILE A 481 -34.44 23.24 6.87
CA ILE A 481 -35.19 21.98 6.90
C ILE A 481 -34.49 20.98 7.85
N PHE A 482 -33.16 20.94 7.88
CA PHE A 482 -32.43 20.07 8.82
C PHE A 482 -32.71 20.46 10.27
N TRP A 483 -32.65 21.75 10.59
CA TRP A 483 -32.96 22.28 11.92
C TRP A 483 -34.41 21.97 12.35
N LEU A 484 -35.38 22.18 11.46
CA LEU A 484 -36.79 21.90 11.73
C LEU A 484 -37.04 20.39 11.87
N GLY A 485 -36.46 19.59 10.99
CA GLY A 485 -36.54 18.13 11.01
C GLY A 485 -35.93 17.53 12.28
N LEU A 486 -34.90 18.16 12.85
CA LEU A 486 -34.33 17.79 14.14
C LEU A 486 -35.37 17.97 15.26
N ARG A 487 -36.03 19.14 15.32
CA ARG A 487 -37.06 19.48 16.33
C ARG A 487 -38.33 18.63 16.20
N GLN A 488 -38.75 18.31 14.98
CA GLN A 488 -40.00 17.57 14.71
C GLN A 488 -39.82 16.04 14.67
N GLN A 489 -38.61 15.52 14.92
CA GLN A 489 -38.29 14.08 14.83
C GLN A 489 -38.67 13.40 13.51
N ARG A 490 -38.60 14.12 12.38
CA ARG A 490 -38.92 13.60 11.04
C ARG A 490 -37.63 13.18 10.31
N PRO A 491 -37.25 11.89 10.29
CA PRO A 491 -35.96 11.46 9.72
C PRO A 491 -35.87 11.66 8.20
N LEU A 492 -37.00 11.54 7.49
CA LEU A 492 -37.06 11.76 6.04
C LEU A 492 -36.77 13.22 5.68
N ALA A 493 -37.27 14.18 6.48
CA ALA A 493 -37.00 15.60 6.27
C ALA A 493 -35.51 15.92 6.51
N ARG A 494 -34.87 15.28 7.48
CA ARG A 494 -33.42 15.43 7.75
C ARG A 494 -32.59 14.83 6.61
N ALA A 495 -32.95 13.66 6.10
CA ALA A 495 -32.28 13.04 4.96
C ALA A 495 -32.42 13.89 3.70
N PHE A 496 -33.63 14.43 3.44
CA PHE A 496 -33.88 15.35 2.34
C PHE A 496 -33.07 16.64 2.47
N ALA A 497 -33.00 17.23 3.66
CA ALA A 497 -32.20 18.41 3.92
C ALA A 497 -30.70 18.20 3.63
N LEU A 498 -30.15 17.04 4.03
CA LEU A 498 -28.75 16.70 3.73
C LEU A 498 -28.52 16.46 2.23
N LEU A 499 -29.48 15.83 1.54
CA LEU A 499 -29.43 15.67 0.08
C LEU A 499 -29.49 17.03 -0.63
N LEU A 500 -30.28 17.97 -0.12
CA LEU A 500 -30.39 19.31 -0.67
C LEU A 500 -29.08 20.11 -0.48
N GLN A 501 -28.46 20.03 0.70
CA GLN A 501 -27.13 20.61 0.94
C GLN A 501 -26.03 19.96 0.08
N LEU A 502 -26.13 18.65 -0.18
CA LEU A 502 -25.22 17.95 -1.10
C LEU A 502 -25.42 18.40 -2.54
N ALA A 503 -26.68 18.55 -2.99
CA ALA A 503 -27.01 19.06 -4.31
C ALA A 503 -26.50 20.50 -4.49
N ALA A 504 -26.63 21.34 -3.46
CA ALA A 504 -26.06 22.69 -3.45
C ALA A 504 -24.53 22.66 -3.62
N ALA A 505 -23.84 21.75 -2.93
CA ALA A 505 -22.39 21.58 -3.05
C ALA A 505 -21.97 21.12 -4.45
N LEU A 506 -22.68 20.15 -5.04
CA LEU A 506 -22.40 19.65 -6.39
C LEU A 506 -22.67 20.72 -7.46
N ALA A 507 -23.77 21.46 -7.33
CA ALA A 507 -24.08 22.57 -8.23
C ALA A 507 -23.02 23.68 -8.14
N PHE A 508 -22.53 24.01 -6.93
CA PHE A 508 -21.45 24.98 -6.76
C PHE A 508 -20.14 24.51 -7.43
N LEU A 509 -19.78 23.23 -7.29
CA LEU A 509 -18.60 22.67 -7.96
C LEU A 509 -18.69 22.70 -9.48
N GLY A 510 -19.90 22.58 -10.05
CA GLY A 510 -20.13 22.69 -11.50
C GLY A 510 -19.92 24.10 -12.07
N GLU A 511 -19.99 25.14 -11.23
CA GLU A 511 -19.85 26.55 -11.64
C GLU A 511 -18.46 27.14 -11.38
N LEU A 512 -17.54 26.40 -10.77
CA LEU A 512 -16.19 26.84 -10.39
C LEU A 512 -15.34 27.19 -11.64
N HIS A 513 -15.49 28.42 -12.13
CA HIS A 513 -14.67 29.03 -13.16
C HIS A 513 -13.92 30.22 -12.56
N SER A 514 -12.66 30.41 -12.97
CA SER A 514 -11.78 31.49 -12.51
C SER A 514 -12.36 32.85 -12.88
N SER A 515 -13.04 33.52 -11.94
CA SER A 515 -13.57 34.88 -12.12
C SER A 515 -13.21 35.74 -10.91
N GLU A 516 -12.46 36.82 -11.15
CA GLU A 516 -12.14 37.82 -10.13
C GLU A 516 -13.42 38.51 -9.67
N SER A 517 -13.85 38.28 -8.43
CA SER A 517 -15.03 38.94 -7.88
C SER A 517 -14.88 39.24 -6.39
N SER A 518 -15.51 40.33 -5.95
CA SER A 518 -15.53 40.79 -4.56
C SER A 518 -16.20 39.77 -3.61
N LEU A 519 -16.12 39.98 -2.29
CA LEU A 519 -16.87 39.20 -1.27
C LEU A 519 -18.38 39.09 -1.55
N LEU A 520 -18.94 40.08 -2.27
CA LEU A 520 -20.36 40.13 -2.67
C LEU A 520 -20.60 39.59 -4.09
N GLY A 521 -19.53 39.20 -4.80
CA GLY A 521 -19.60 38.39 -6.01
C GLY A 521 -20.01 36.95 -5.67
N GLY A 522 -20.87 36.36 -6.49
CA GLY A 522 -21.63 35.16 -6.14
C GLY A 522 -20.80 33.93 -5.70
N VAL A 523 -19.58 33.74 -6.20
CA VAL A 523 -18.78 32.52 -5.93
C VAL A 523 -18.20 32.50 -4.50
N PRO A 524 -17.50 33.54 -4.00
CA PRO A 524 -17.12 33.63 -2.58
C PRO A 524 -18.31 33.57 -1.62
N LEU A 525 -19.43 34.23 -1.96
CA LEU A 525 -20.64 34.23 -1.13
C LEU A 525 -21.28 32.83 -1.06
N GLY A 526 -21.37 32.12 -2.18
CA GLY A 526 -21.87 30.75 -2.24
C GLY A 526 -21.03 29.78 -1.40
N ALA A 527 -19.69 29.86 -1.51
CA ALA A 527 -18.78 29.07 -0.69
C ALA A 527 -18.93 29.38 0.81
N LEU A 528 -19.03 30.66 1.18
CA LEU A 528 -19.21 31.08 2.57
C LEU A 528 -20.53 30.58 3.14
N LEU A 529 -21.65 30.80 2.45
CA LEU A 529 -22.99 30.38 2.90
C LEU A 529 -23.10 28.87 3.01
N LEU A 530 -22.57 28.13 2.03
CA LEU A 530 -22.56 26.66 2.05
C LEU A 530 -21.67 26.12 3.18
N GLY A 531 -20.48 26.70 3.39
CA GLY A 531 -19.59 26.37 4.49
C GLY A 531 -20.24 26.60 5.86
N ILE A 532 -20.88 27.75 6.05
CA ILE A 532 -21.63 28.09 7.28
C ILE A 532 -22.83 27.16 7.47
N ALA A 533 -23.61 26.90 6.42
CA ALA A 533 -24.79 26.02 6.46
C ALA A 533 -24.43 24.59 6.89
N LEU A 534 -23.34 24.03 6.35
CA LEU A 534 -22.84 22.71 6.70
C LEU A 534 -22.27 22.65 8.13
N LEU A 535 -21.52 23.68 8.55
CA LEU A 535 -21.02 23.79 9.93
C LEU A 535 -22.15 24.01 10.94
N PHE A 536 -23.22 24.70 10.55
CA PHE A 536 -24.44 24.85 11.34
C PHE A 536 -25.15 23.50 11.52
N SER A 537 -25.35 22.74 10.43
CA SER A 537 -25.89 21.37 10.50
C SER A 537 -25.03 20.47 11.41
N PHE A 538 -23.69 20.55 11.30
CA PHE A 538 -22.75 19.85 12.18
C PHE A 538 -22.92 20.24 13.66
N TYR A 539 -22.96 21.54 13.97
CA TYR A 539 -23.08 22.04 15.34
C TYR A 539 -24.41 21.64 15.97
N GLN A 540 -25.51 21.74 15.21
CA GLN A 540 -26.85 21.36 15.67
C GLN A 540 -26.95 19.86 15.95
N LEU A 541 -26.41 19.02 15.06
CA LEU A 541 -26.41 17.57 15.26
C LEU A 541 -25.54 17.16 16.45
N ARG A 542 -24.43 17.87 16.69
CA ARG A 542 -23.56 17.63 17.84
C ARG A 542 -24.18 18.04 19.17
N LYS A 543 -25.03 19.07 19.18
CA LYS A 543 -25.77 19.54 20.37
C LYS A 543 -27.01 18.69 20.67
N ALA A 544 -27.50 17.91 19.70
CA ALA A 544 -28.69 17.10 19.85
C ALA A 544 -28.52 16.02 20.93
N LEU A 545 -29.60 15.73 21.68
CA LEU A 545 -29.61 14.67 22.69
C LEU A 545 -29.57 13.28 22.01
N PRO A 546 -28.96 12.25 22.64
CA PRO A 546 -28.88 10.89 22.08
C PRO A 546 -30.24 10.31 21.67
N GLU A 547 -31.31 10.67 22.37
CA GLU A 547 -32.69 10.23 22.10
C GLU A 547 -33.28 10.82 20.80
N GLN A 548 -32.77 11.96 20.34
CA GLN A 548 -33.25 12.64 19.13
C GLN A 548 -32.50 12.19 17.87
N ILE A 549 -31.42 11.42 18.03
CA ILE A 549 -30.45 11.07 16.99
C ILE A 549 -30.70 9.63 16.51
N ARG A 550 -30.77 9.45 15.19
CA ARG A 550 -30.82 8.11 14.57
C ARG A 550 -29.40 7.55 14.42
N PRO A 551 -29.21 6.21 14.47
CA PRO A 551 -27.88 5.58 14.51
C PRO A 551 -26.97 5.85 13.30
N TRP A 552 -27.51 6.36 12.18
CA TRP A 552 -26.73 6.74 11.00
C TRP A 552 -26.25 8.19 11.01
N GLU A 553 -26.91 9.09 11.73
CA GLU A 553 -26.60 10.54 11.74
C GLU A 553 -25.22 10.84 12.37
N PRO A 554 -24.76 10.19 13.46
CA PRO A 554 -23.43 10.39 14.02
C PRO A 554 -22.31 10.04 13.04
N LYS A 555 -22.54 9.09 12.13
CA LYS A 555 -21.57 8.71 11.10
C LYS A 555 -21.38 9.82 10.05
N GLY A 556 -22.36 10.72 9.91
CA GLY A 556 -22.31 11.88 9.00
C GLY A 556 -21.62 13.11 9.60
N LEU A 557 -21.42 13.19 10.91
CA LEU A 557 -20.75 14.33 11.58
C LEU A 557 -19.36 14.65 10.98
N PRO A 558 -18.48 13.67 10.70
CA PRO A 558 -17.19 13.95 10.08
C PRO A 558 -17.31 14.55 8.68
N VAL A 559 -18.31 14.12 7.90
CA VAL A 559 -18.51 14.58 6.52
C VAL A 559 -18.98 16.03 6.53
N LEU A 560 -19.93 16.38 7.40
CA LEU A 560 -20.44 17.75 7.55
C LEU A 560 -19.34 18.73 7.98
N ALA A 561 -18.53 18.35 8.98
CA ALA A 561 -17.41 19.17 9.42
C ALA A 561 -16.32 19.32 8.34
N CYS A 562 -15.99 18.25 7.63
CA CYS A 562 -14.99 18.28 6.57
C CYS A 562 -15.43 19.16 5.39
N LEU A 563 -16.64 18.95 4.86
CA LEU A 563 -17.18 19.74 3.76
C LEU A 563 -17.34 21.22 4.16
N GLY A 564 -17.89 21.49 5.35
CA GLY A 564 -18.05 22.85 5.85
C GLY A 564 -16.73 23.61 5.95
N LEU A 565 -15.68 22.98 6.48
CA LEU A 565 -14.33 23.57 6.54
C LEU A 565 -13.69 23.69 5.16
N ALA A 566 -13.87 22.72 4.26
CA ALA A 566 -13.34 22.77 2.90
C ALA A 566 -13.87 23.99 2.12
N PHE A 567 -15.17 24.28 2.23
CA PHE A 567 -15.77 25.48 1.61
C PHE A 567 -15.26 26.79 2.23
N LEU A 568 -14.95 26.80 3.53
CA LEU A 568 -14.27 27.96 4.14
C LEU A 568 -12.81 28.10 3.68
N TYR A 569 -12.09 26.99 3.47
CA TYR A 569 -10.72 27.04 2.98
C TYR A 569 -10.63 27.48 1.51
N LEU A 570 -11.66 27.21 0.71
CA LEU A 570 -11.79 27.72 -0.66
C LEU A 570 -11.83 29.26 -0.73
N LEU A 571 -12.10 29.94 0.38
CA LEU A 571 -12.12 31.40 0.41
C LEU A 571 -10.73 32.02 0.16
N ALA A 572 -9.66 31.39 0.65
CA ALA A 572 -8.30 31.89 0.49
C ALA A 572 -7.83 31.96 -0.98
N PRO A 573 -7.91 30.88 -1.80
CA PRO A 573 -7.55 30.93 -3.22
C PRO A 573 -8.48 31.83 -4.06
N LEU A 574 -9.67 32.17 -3.56
CA LEU A 574 -10.56 33.12 -4.21
C LEU A 574 -10.17 34.59 -3.96
N PHE A 575 -9.43 34.89 -2.88
CA PHE A 575 -9.04 36.27 -2.54
C PHE A 575 -7.56 36.58 -2.73
N PHE A 576 -6.69 35.57 -2.62
CA PHE A 576 -5.25 35.79 -2.57
C PHE A 576 -4.53 35.02 -3.68
N PHE A 577 -3.44 35.59 -4.17
CA PHE A 577 -2.43 34.88 -4.94
C PHE A 577 -1.87 33.69 -4.15
N SER A 578 -1.12 32.81 -4.83
CA SER A 578 -0.61 31.54 -4.28
C SER A 578 0.04 31.67 -2.90
N HIS A 579 1.03 32.57 -2.71
CA HIS A 579 1.70 32.74 -1.42
C HIS A 579 0.76 33.28 -0.33
N GLY A 580 -0.16 34.17 -0.67
CA GLY A 580 -1.17 34.67 0.27
C GLY A 580 -2.18 33.58 0.68
N THR A 581 -2.51 32.67 -0.24
CA THR A 581 -3.31 31.47 0.05
C THR A 581 -2.58 30.53 0.99
N VAL A 582 -1.29 30.28 0.78
CA VAL A 582 -0.47 29.44 1.66
C VAL A 582 -0.43 30.00 3.09
N ILE A 583 -0.19 31.31 3.23
CA ILE A 583 -0.20 31.99 4.54
C ILE A 583 -1.58 31.86 5.20
N SER A 584 -2.64 32.13 4.44
CA SER A 584 -4.02 32.04 4.93
C SER A 584 -4.37 30.62 5.38
N TRP A 585 -3.99 29.60 4.62
CA TRP A 585 -4.19 28.18 4.98
C TRP A 585 -3.36 27.74 6.18
N ALA A 586 -2.13 28.23 6.33
CA ALA A 586 -1.32 27.96 7.52
C ALA A 586 -2.00 28.52 8.79
N LEU A 587 -2.45 29.77 8.75
CA LEU A 587 -3.16 30.42 9.85
C LEU A 587 -4.53 29.78 10.13
N ALA A 588 -5.31 29.55 9.07
CA ALA A 588 -6.61 28.88 9.17
C ALA A 588 -6.47 27.47 9.76
N GLY A 589 -5.47 26.70 9.32
CA GLY A 589 -5.13 25.40 9.89
C GLY A 589 -4.77 25.45 11.37
N ALA A 590 -3.98 26.45 11.80
CA ALA A 590 -3.69 26.61 13.22
C ALA A 590 -4.93 26.97 14.06
N LEU A 591 -5.82 27.83 13.54
CA LEU A 591 -7.08 28.20 14.18
C LEU A 591 -8.05 27.01 14.26
N THR A 592 -8.19 26.23 13.18
CA THR A 592 -9.06 25.05 13.16
C THR A 592 -8.52 23.92 14.02
N LEU A 593 -7.20 23.77 14.14
CA LEU A 593 -6.57 22.86 15.10
C LEU A 593 -6.95 23.24 16.54
N PHE A 594 -6.86 24.54 16.87
CA PHE A 594 -7.22 25.04 18.20
C PHE A 594 -8.72 24.86 18.49
N ALA A 595 -9.59 25.13 17.51
CA ALA A 595 -11.01 24.85 17.61
C ALA A 595 -11.29 23.35 17.78
N GLY A 596 -10.59 22.48 17.03
CA GLY A 596 -10.73 21.03 17.11
C GLY A 596 -10.35 20.48 18.48
N LEU A 597 -9.30 21.00 19.10
CA LEU A 597 -8.90 20.64 20.46
C LEU A 597 -9.90 21.13 21.51
N ARG A 598 -10.42 22.36 21.39
CA ARG A 598 -11.47 22.87 22.29
C ARG A 598 -12.79 22.12 22.15
N LEU A 599 -13.15 21.77 20.92
CA LEU A 599 -14.36 21.01 20.60
C LEU A 599 -14.16 19.51 20.79
N ALA A 600 -12.96 19.01 21.11
CA ALA A 600 -12.67 17.58 21.19
C ALA A 600 -13.13 16.80 19.93
N SER A 601 -12.99 17.40 18.74
CA SER A 601 -13.43 16.84 17.45
C SER A 601 -12.24 16.34 16.64
N ARG A 602 -12.19 15.03 16.38
CA ARG A 602 -11.12 14.39 15.58
C ARG A 602 -11.08 14.93 14.16
N THR A 603 -12.24 15.17 13.56
CA THR A 603 -12.36 15.68 12.19
C THR A 603 -11.71 17.05 12.04
N PHE A 604 -11.93 17.96 12.98
CA PHE A 604 -11.31 19.30 12.94
C PHE A 604 -9.78 19.24 13.04
N VAL A 605 -9.25 18.32 13.85
CA VAL A 605 -7.80 18.10 13.95
C VAL A 605 -7.25 17.59 12.61
N TYR A 606 -7.88 16.58 12.00
CA TYR A 606 -7.41 16.04 10.72
C TYR A 606 -7.55 17.03 9.56
N THR A 607 -8.64 17.81 9.50
CA THR A 607 -8.83 18.82 8.45
C THR A 607 -7.87 20.00 8.61
N ALA A 608 -7.52 20.37 9.85
CA ALA A 608 -6.48 21.35 10.14
C ALA A 608 -5.10 20.92 9.64
N LEU A 609 -4.75 19.65 9.83
CA LEU A 609 -3.51 19.07 9.31
C LEU A 609 -3.53 18.99 7.78
N ALA A 610 -4.66 18.56 7.20
CA ALA A 610 -4.82 18.45 5.76
C ALA A 610 -4.65 19.80 5.05
N VAL A 611 -5.23 20.89 5.58
CA VAL A 611 -5.07 22.22 4.97
C VAL A 611 -3.63 22.76 5.08
N GLN A 612 -2.91 22.44 6.16
CA GLN A 612 -1.49 22.77 6.25
C GLN A 612 -0.63 21.99 5.24
N LEU A 613 -0.94 20.70 5.01
CA LEU A 613 -0.31 19.90 3.98
C LEU A 613 -0.60 20.44 2.57
N LEU A 614 -1.85 20.83 2.30
CA LEU A 614 -2.23 21.48 1.04
C LEU A 614 -1.50 22.81 0.84
N GLY A 615 -1.33 23.62 1.90
CA GLY A 615 -0.52 24.84 1.85
C GLY A 615 0.94 24.56 1.51
N GLY A 616 1.53 23.52 2.09
CA GLY A 616 2.89 23.09 1.76
C GLY A 616 3.00 22.62 0.31
N ALA A 617 2.05 21.80 -0.16
CA ALA A 617 2.00 21.32 -1.54
C ALA A 617 1.84 22.47 -2.53
N LEU A 618 0.95 23.43 -2.26
CA LEU A 618 0.75 24.62 -3.08
C LEU A 618 2.04 25.44 -3.19
N PHE A 619 2.76 25.66 -2.09
CA PHE A 619 4.04 26.36 -2.12
C PHE A 619 5.09 25.62 -2.97
N LEU A 620 5.18 24.29 -2.85
CA LEU A 620 6.11 23.49 -3.66
C LEU A 620 5.77 23.53 -5.16
N MET A 621 4.47 23.59 -5.50
CA MET A 621 4.02 23.72 -6.88
C MET A 621 4.29 25.10 -7.46
N THR A 622 4.14 26.16 -6.66
CA THR A 622 4.34 27.55 -7.13
C THR A 622 5.79 27.99 -7.07
N GLY A 623 6.59 27.36 -6.21
CA GLY A 623 7.99 27.69 -5.98
C GLY A 623 8.23 29.04 -5.27
N PRO A 624 9.49 29.32 -4.91
CA PRO A 624 9.91 30.66 -4.51
C PRO A 624 9.81 31.63 -5.69
N GLN A 625 9.28 32.82 -5.43
CA GLN A 625 9.24 33.91 -6.41
C GLN A 625 10.63 34.56 -6.48
N PHE A 626 11.19 34.67 -7.68
CA PHE A 626 12.46 35.35 -7.94
C PHE A 626 12.21 36.53 -8.88
N SER A 627 12.45 37.75 -8.38
CA SER A 627 12.43 38.96 -9.20
C SER A 627 13.42 39.96 -8.63
N ASP A 628 14.05 40.77 -9.49
CA ASP A 628 15.11 41.71 -9.09
C ASP A 628 14.62 42.79 -8.11
N ASP A 629 13.31 43.05 -8.05
CA ASP A 629 12.68 44.02 -7.14
C ASP A 629 12.45 43.51 -5.70
N LEU A 630 12.73 42.22 -5.43
CA LEU A 630 12.51 41.66 -4.10
C LEU A 630 13.55 42.18 -3.11
N ARG A 631 13.09 42.47 -1.89
CA ARG A 631 13.96 42.83 -0.77
C ARG A 631 14.15 41.63 0.17
N PRO A 632 15.33 41.48 0.80
CA PRO A 632 15.56 40.46 1.81
C PRO A 632 14.46 40.48 2.87
N LEU A 633 13.95 39.30 3.25
CA LEU A 633 12.89 39.11 4.26
C LEU A 633 11.52 39.75 3.93
N ALA A 634 11.37 40.53 2.86
CA ALA A 634 10.17 41.28 2.53
C ALA A 634 9.52 40.79 1.23
N HIS A 635 9.39 39.47 1.09
CA HIS A 635 8.75 38.82 -0.05
C HIS A 635 7.94 37.59 0.35
N GLY A 636 6.93 37.23 -0.46
CA GLY A 636 6.03 36.09 -0.20
C GLY A 636 6.74 34.74 -0.15
N GLY A 637 7.85 34.59 -0.87
CA GLY A 637 8.69 33.39 -0.87
C GLY A 637 9.35 33.08 0.48
N PHE A 638 9.56 34.10 1.34
CA PHE A 638 10.06 33.92 2.71
C PHE A 638 8.91 33.75 3.71
N TRP A 639 7.90 34.63 3.66
CA TRP A 639 6.81 34.63 4.64
C TRP A 639 5.86 33.42 4.54
N ALA A 640 5.62 32.88 3.34
CA ALA A 640 4.77 31.70 3.18
C ALA A 640 5.33 30.46 3.91
N PRO A 641 6.56 29.99 3.65
CA PRO A 641 7.12 28.85 4.37
C PRO A 641 7.38 29.18 5.84
N LEU A 642 7.74 30.42 6.19
CA LEU A 642 7.91 30.82 7.59
C LEU A 642 6.61 30.72 8.39
N MET A 643 5.49 31.21 7.85
CA MET A 643 4.17 31.11 8.49
C MET A 643 3.70 29.68 8.62
N LEU A 644 3.97 28.85 7.60
CA LEU A 644 3.65 27.42 7.63
C LEU A 644 4.48 26.69 8.70
N GLY A 645 5.76 27.05 8.83
CA GLY A 645 6.66 26.59 9.88
C GLY A 645 6.18 26.97 11.28
N LEU A 646 5.87 28.25 11.49
CA LEU A 646 5.37 28.78 12.77
C LEU A 646 4.03 28.17 13.17
N ALA A 647 3.07 28.10 12.24
CA ALA A 647 1.76 27.50 12.49
C ALA A 647 1.88 26.03 12.92
N ALA A 648 2.78 25.28 12.29
CA ALA A 648 3.05 23.90 12.63
C ALA A 648 3.78 23.74 13.98
N LEU A 649 4.78 24.59 14.29
CA LEU A 649 5.46 24.59 15.59
C LEU A 649 4.48 24.93 16.74
N VAL A 650 3.62 25.93 16.56
CA VAL A 650 2.56 26.26 17.53
C VAL A 650 1.57 25.11 17.67
N GLY A 651 1.19 24.48 16.56
CA GLY A 651 0.31 23.30 16.56
C GLY A 651 0.92 22.11 17.29
N ALA A 652 2.20 21.82 17.07
CA ALA A 652 2.94 20.75 17.72
C ALA A 652 3.00 20.93 19.24
N TRP A 653 3.31 22.15 19.70
CA TRP A 653 3.29 22.52 21.11
C TRP A 653 1.90 22.35 21.73
N ARG A 654 0.85 22.83 21.05
CA ARG A 654 -0.52 22.71 21.54
C ARG A 654 -0.99 21.26 21.65
N LEU A 655 -0.67 20.41 20.68
CA LEU A 655 -1.00 18.98 20.73
C LEU A 655 -0.27 18.27 21.87
N GLN A 656 0.98 18.62 22.13
CA GLN A 656 1.72 18.09 23.27
C GLN A 656 1.07 18.51 24.59
N ALA A 657 0.72 19.79 24.75
CA ALA A 657 0.06 20.30 25.95
C ALA A 657 -1.38 19.76 26.14
N ALA A 658 -2.06 19.37 25.07
CA ALA A 658 -3.42 18.87 25.08
C ALA A 658 -3.56 17.39 25.52
N HIS A 659 -2.45 16.69 25.83
CA HIS A 659 -2.45 15.28 26.23
C HIS A 659 -3.46 14.93 27.35
N ALA A 660 -3.77 15.88 28.25
CA ALA A 660 -4.70 15.66 29.35
C ALA A 660 -6.19 15.93 29.01
N ARG A 661 -6.50 16.52 27.83
CA ARG A 661 -7.86 17.04 27.51
C ARG A 661 -8.40 16.62 26.13
N ALA A 662 -7.67 15.82 25.36
CA ALA A 662 -8.04 15.50 23.98
C ALA A 662 -8.93 14.24 23.85
N ALA A 663 -9.83 14.22 22.86
CA ALA A 663 -10.64 13.04 22.49
C ALA A 663 -9.89 12.01 21.60
N LEU A 664 -8.63 12.27 21.28
CA LEU A 664 -7.75 11.34 20.57
C LEU A 664 -6.96 10.50 21.57
N GLU A 665 -6.64 9.28 21.17
CA GLU A 665 -5.75 8.40 21.92
C GLU A 665 -4.36 9.05 22.08
N GLY A 666 -3.77 8.93 23.27
CA GLY A 666 -2.45 9.46 23.61
C GLY A 666 -1.34 9.17 22.57
N PRO A 667 -1.16 7.91 22.08
CA PRO A 667 -0.09 7.61 21.12
C PRO A 667 -0.23 8.37 19.80
N ILE A 668 -1.45 8.44 19.24
CA ILE A 668 -1.71 9.15 17.97
C ILE A 668 -1.43 10.64 18.14
N LEU A 669 -1.84 11.22 19.27
CA LEU A 669 -1.60 12.64 19.55
C LEU A 669 -0.10 12.97 19.65
N SER A 670 0.68 12.07 20.25
CA SER A 670 2.14 12.20 20.33
C SER A 670 2.80 12.14 18.95
N LEU A 671 2.35 11.22 18.09
CA LEU A 671 2.85 11.08 16.72
C LEU A 671 2.53 12.32 15.88
N LEU A 672 1.29 12.83 15.96
CA LEU A 672 0.88 14.05 15.24
C LEU A 672 1.64 15.29 15.72
N SER A 673 1.90 15.41 17.02
CA SER A 673 2.73 16.48 17.58
C SER A 673 4.17 16.41 17.04
N GLN A 674 4.78 15.23 17.02
CA GLN A 674 6.12 15.03 16.47
C GLN A 674 6.17 15.30 14.96
N ALA A 675 5.18 14.83 14.21
CA ALA A 675 5.09 15.08 12.77
C ALA A 675 4.99 16.58 12.46
N LEU A 676 4.13 17.32 13.17
CA LEU A 676 4.03 18.77 13.03
C LEU A 676 5.31 19.51 13.46
N LEU A 677 6.04 18.99 14.46
CA LEU A 677 7.32 19.56 14.87
C LEU A 677 8.36 19.44 13.75
N VAL A 678 8.49 18.26 13.14
CA VAL A 678 9.41 18.02 12.02
C VAL A 678 9.01 18.84 10.79
N TRP A 679 7.72 18.86 10.47
CA TRP A 679 7.15 19.68 9.40
C TRP A 679 7.46 21.17 9.63
N GLY A 680 7.17 21.68 10.83
CA GLY A 680 7.40 23.07 11.19
C GLY A 680 8.88 23.47 11.13
N ALA A 681 9.76 22.60 11.62
CA ALA A 681 11.21 22.80 11.55
C ALA A 681 11.74 22.79 10.11
N GLY A 682 11.22 21.90 9.26
CA GLY A 682 11.57 21.83 7.84
C GLY A 682 11.20 23.12 7.09
N TRP A 683 9.97 23.62 7.28
CA TRP A 683 9.52 24.87 6.66
C TRP A 683 10.24 26.10 7.22
N TRP A 684 10.55 26.11 8.53
CA TRP A 684 11.40 27.14 9.13
C TRP A 684 12.79 27.18 8.48
N ALA A 685 13.44 26.02 8.32
CA ALA A 685 14.75 25.93 7.68
C ALA A 685 14.67 26.35 6.21
N LEU A 686 13.65 25.91 5.48
CA LEU A 686 13.47 26.23 4.06
C LEU A 686 13.30 27.74 3.84
N ALA A 687 12.54 28.44 4.70
CA ALA A 687 12.37 29.89 4.60
C ALA A 687 13.72 30.61 4.63
N TRP A 688 14.58 30.27 5.60
CA TRP A 688 15.92 30.86 5.71
C TRP A 688 16.87 30.43 4.58
N VAL A 689 16.80 29.17 4.13
CA VAL A 689 17.61 28.70 3.00
C VAL A 689 17.27 29.47 1.73
N ILE A 690 15.97 29.67 1.43
CA ILE A 690 15.54 30.45 0.26
C ILE A 690 16.09 31.88 0.31
N ASP A 691 15.92 32.57 1.43
CA ASP A 691 16.35 33.97 1.58
C ASP A 691 17.88 34.10 1.48
N VAL A 692 18.64 33.23 2.16
CA VAL A 692 20.11 33.25 2.11
C VAL A 692 20.65 32.91 0.71
N LEU A 693 20.13 31.88 0.05
CA LEU A 693 20.62 31.49 -1.28
C LEU A 693 20.30 32.54 -2.34
N HIS A 694 19.21 33.30 -2.17
CA HIS A 694 18.81 34.32 -3.12
C HIS A 694 19.58 35.64 -2.94
N PHE A 695 19.75 36.11 -1.70
CA PHE A 695 20.30 37.44 -1.43
C PHE A 695 21.77 37.45 -0.97
N ALA A 696 22.29 36.35 -0.42
CA ALA A 696 23.66 36.35 0.09
C ALA A 696 24.69 36.01 -1.02
N PRO A 697 25.86 36.67 -1.02
CA PRO A 697 26.97 36.31 -1.90
C PRO A 697 27.39 34.85 -1.71
N LEU A 698 27.67 34.13 -2.81
CA LEU A 698 28.07 32.71 -2.80
C LEU A 698 29.12 32.35 -1.71
N PRO A 699 30.19 33.14 -1.48
CA PRO A 699 31.20 32.80 -0.47
C PRO A 699 30.70 32.92 0.99
N MET A 700 29.60 33.65 1.22
CA MET A 700 29.01 33.90 2.55
C MET A 700 27.80 33.01 2.84
N GLN A 701 27.21 32.35 1.83
CA GLN A 701 26.00 31.54 1.99
C GLN A 701 26.17 30.46 3.08
N ALA A 702 27.26 29.68 3.03
CA ALA A 702 27.54 28.67 4.04
C ALA A 702 27.68 29.26 5.46
N THR A 703 28.41 30.37 5.62
CA THR A 703 28.58 31.06 6.91
C THR A 703 27.25 31.52 7.48
N LEU A 704 26.38 32.12 6.65
CA LEU A 704 25.07 32.62 7.09
C LEU A 704 24.12 31.47 7.44
N LEU A 705 24.08 30.40 6.63
CA LEU A 705 23.27 29.22 6.93
C LEU A 705 23.66 28.58 8.26
N LEU A 706 24.97 28.41 8.52
CA LEU A 706 25.47 27.88 9.79
C LEU A 706 25.12 28.80 10.97
N SER A 707 25.25 30.12 10.78
CA SER A 707 24.93 31.11 11.81
C SER A 707 23.44 31.12 12.16
N ILE A 708 22.56 31.06 11.14
CA ILE A 708 21.11 30.99 11.33
C ILE A 708 20.69 29.66 11.96
N ALA A 709 21.32 28.54 11.57
CA ALA A 709 21.06 27.24 12.19
C ALA A 709 21.45 27.25 13.68
N ALA A 710 22.63 27.79 14.02
CA ALA A 710 23.07 27.93 15.41
C ALA A 710 22.13 28.86 16.21
N ALA A 711 21.74 30.00 15.65
CA ALA A 711 20.79 30.92 16.28
C ALA A 711 19.39 30.31 16.48
N SER A 712 18.89 29.57 15.48
CA SER A 712 17.61 28.86 15.56
C SER A 712 17.62 27.81 16.67
N VAL A 713 18.68 27.02 16.77
CA VAL A 713 18.81 25.98 17.80
C VAL A 713 19.04 26.58 19.18
N ALA A 714 19.76 27.70 19.29
CA ALA A 714 19.88 28.43 20.55
C ALA A 714 18.51 28.93 21.04
N LEU A 715 17.70 29.51 20.14
CA LEU A 715 16.33 29.91 20.43
C LEU A 715 15.45 28.72 20.83
N TRP A 716 15.49 27.63 20.08
CA TRP A 716 14.73 26.41 20.38
C TRP A 716 15.17 25.75 21.68
N THR A 717 16.45 25.82 22.04
CA THR A 717 16.94 25.33 23.34
C THR A 717 16.32 26.12 24.50
N VAL A 718 16.25 27.45 24.38
CA VAL A 718 15.59 28.30 25.38
C VAL A 718 14.10 27.99 25.46
N LEU A 719 13.42 27.83 24.31
CA LEU A 719 12.00 27.48 24.27
C LEU A 719 11.71 26.08 24.83
N ALA A 720 12.55 25.09 24.53
CA ALA A 720 12.41 23.73 25.02
C ALA A 720 12.48 23.68 26.56
N LEU A 721 13.39 24.45 27.15
CA LEU A 721 13.51 24.59 28.61
C LEU A 721 12.34 25.36 29.22
N ARG A 722 11.92 26.49 28.60
CA ARG A 722 10.84 27.33 29.14
C ARG A 722 9.46 26.67 29.04
N LEU A 723 9.22 25.88 28.00
CA LEU A 723 7.94 25.22 27.75
C LEU A 723 7.91 23.76 28.22
N SER A 724 9.00 23.27 28.82
CA SER A 724 9.18 21.85 29.19
C SER A 724 8.81 20.91 28.03
N TRP A 725 9.45 21.12 26.87
CA TRP A 725 9.13 20.46 25.61
C TRP A 725 10.24 19.47 25.17
N PRO A 726 10.16 18.18 25.53
CA PRO A 726 11.23 17.21 25.27
C PRO A 726 11.48 16.96 23.79
N SER A 727 10.43 16.88 22.96
CA SER A 727 10.60 16.63 21.52
C SER A 727 11.27 17.80 20.79
N LEU A 728 11.02 19.06 21.20
CA LEU A 728 11.80 20.20 20.72
C LEU A 728 13.26 20.12 21.17
N GLY A 729 13.52 19.61 22.38
CA GLY A 729 14.87 19.31 22.85
C GLY A 729 15.59 18.29 21.95
N VAL A 730 14.91 17.23 21.52
CA VAL A 730 15.45 16.26 20.55
C VAL A 730 15.72 16.92 19.19
N LEU A 731 14.84 17.81 18.72
CA LEU A 731 15.08 18.55 17.48
C LEU A 731 16.36 19.40 17.53
N CYS A 732 16.69 19.97 18.70
CA CYS A 732 17.92 20.76 18.87
C CYS A 732 19.21 19.96 18.57
N THR A 733 19.18 18.63 18.69
CA THR A 733 20.36 17.79 18.35
C THR A 733 20.57 17.65 16.85
N MET A 734 19.62 18.07 16.01
CA MET A 734 19.74 18.07 14.55
C MET A 734 20.65 19.17 14.00
N LEU A 735 21.17 20.06 14.87
CA LEU A 735 22.14 21.09 14.48
C LEU A 735 23.36 20.50 13.76
N ILE A 736 23.90 19.40 14.28
CA ILE A 736 25.12 18.78 13.73
C ILE A 736 24.84 18.12 12.36
N PRO A 737 23.81 17.28 12.19
CA PRO A 737 23.40 16.82 10.86
C PRO A 737 23.17 17.95 9.86
N ALA A 738 22.47 19.03 10.25
CA ALA A 738 22.22 20.17 9.39
C ALA A 738 23.53 20.90 8.99
N ALA A 739 24.42 21.13 9.96
CA ALA A 739 25.73 21.75 9.70
C ALA A 739 26.62 20.88 8.81
N ALA A 740 26.56 19.55 8.96
CA ALA A 740 27.26 18.61 8.08
C ALA A 740 26.73 18.68 6.64
N LEU A 741 25.40 18.82 6.44
CA LEU A 741 24.82 19.02 5.11
C LEU A 741 25.28 20.34 4.47
N VAL A 742 25.35 21.43 5.24
CA VAL A 742 25.88 22.71 4.75
C VAL A 742 27.36 22.58 4.36
N LEU A 743 28.16 21.87 5.16
CA LEU A 743 29.56 21.60 4.85
C LEU A 743 29.72 20.80 3.54
N LEU A 744 28.91 19.75 3.36
CA LEU A 744 28.92 18.93 2.15
C LEU A 744 28.47 19.74 0.92
N ALA A 745 27.46 20.60 1.06
CA ALA A 745 26.99 21.45 -0.02
C ALA A 745 28.00 22.54 -0.42
N ALA A 746 28.79 23.04 0.55
CA ALA A 746 29.83 24.05 0.31
C ALA A 746 31.17 23.44 -0.17
N TRP A 747 31.28 22.11 -0.22
CA TRP A 747 32.54 21.44 -0.49
C TRP A 747 33.07 21.68 -1.91
N HIS A 748 34.30 22.18 -2.01
CA HIS A 748 35.08 22.21 -3.25
C HIS A 748 36.57 22.01 -2.92
N PRO A 749 37.46 21.68 -3.88
CA PRO A 749 38.85 21.26 -3.58
C PRO A 749 39.71 22.27 -2.79
N ARG A 750 39.36 23.56 -2.85
CA ARG A 750 39.99 24.68 -2.14
C ARG A 750 39.13 25.26 -1.00
N TYR A 751 38.01 24.62 -0.67
CA TYR A 751 37.15 25.05 0.42
C TYR A 751 37.88 24.91 1.75
N HIS A 752 37.78 25.91 2.62
CA HIS A 752 38.28 25.83 3.99
C HIS A 752 37.29 26.47 4.97
N PRO A 753 36.97 25.82 6.10
CA PRO A 753 35.96 26.29 7.04
C PRO A 753 36.20 27.66 7.67
N ALA A 754 37.44 28.13 7.79
CA ALA A 754 37.74 29.41 8.44
C ALA A 754 37.46 30.65 7.56
N ALA A 755 37.26 30.48 6.26
CA ALA A 755 37.04 31.57 5.30
C ALA A 755 35.78 32.40 5.61
N ASN A 756 35.74 33.68 5.20
CA ASN A 756 34.54 34.53 5.21
C ASN A 756 33.77 34.50 6.55
N PHE A 757 34.47 34.71 7.67
CA PHE A 757 33.93 34.60 9.03
C PHE A 757 33.40 33.21 9.43
N GLY A 758 33.70 32.18 8.63
CA GLY A 758 33.30 30.80 8.88
C GLY A 758 33.87 30.24 10.18
N TRP A 759 35.06 30.70 10.62
CA TRP A 759 35.61 30.33 11.93
C TRP A 759 34.67 30.71 13.09
N LEU A 760 33.98 31.85 12.98
CA LEU A 760 33.02 32.31 13.99
C LEU A 760 31.73 31.50 13.91
N ALA A 761 31.24 31.22 12.70
CA ALA A 761 30.02 30.41 12.49
C ALA A 761 30.20 28.97 12.99
N TRP A 762 31.32 28.32 12.67
CA TRP A 762 31.64 26.98 13.17
C TRP A 762 31.83 26.96 14.68
N ALA A 763 32.51 27.95 15.26
CA ALA A 763 32.62 28.10 16.71
C ALA A 763 31.23 28.23 17.36
N ALA A 764 30.34 29.06 16.80
CA ALA A 764 28.98 29.20 17.29
C ALA A 764 28.18 27.88 17.20
N VAL A 765 28.29 27.13 16.10
CA VAL A 765 27.65 25.81 15.96
C VAL A 765 28.09 24.85 17.06
N PHE A 766 29.39 24.72 17.33
CA PHE A 766 29.88 23.81 18.37
C PHE A 766 29.55 24.30 19.78
N VAL A 767 29.63 25.61 20.04
CA VAL A 767 29.24 26.19 21.34
C VAL A 767 27.76 25.92 21.60
N VAL A 768 26.87 26.23 20.64
CA VAL A 768 25.43 25.99 20.78
C VAL A 768 25.15 24.50 20.92
N HIS A 769 25.82 23.64 20.16
CA HIS A 769 25.67 22.19 20.25
C HIS A 769 26.03 21.66 21.66
N PHE A 770 27.19 22.02 22.20
CA PHE A 770 27.58 21.55 23.53
C PHE A 770 26.73 22.19 24.63
N MET A 771 26.38 23.48 24.51
CA MET A 771 25.49 24.13 25.48
C MET A 771 24.09 23.52 25.49
N SER A 772 23.53 23.19 24.33
CA SER A 772 22.20 22.57 24.23
C SER A 772 22.23 21.16 24.81
N LEU A 773 23.23 20.33 24.48
CA LEU A 773 23.40 19.01 25.09
C LEU A 773 23.56 19.08 26.61
N ARG A 774 24.35 20.02 27.12
CA ARG A 774 24.54 20.19 28.57
C ARG A 774 23.26 20.60 29.29
N ARG A 775 22.49 21.54 28.71
CA ARG A 775 21.28 22.07 29.34
C ARG A 775 20.06 21.17 29.20
N LEU A 776 19.95 20.44 28.09
CA LEU A 776 18.82 19.56 27.78
C LEU A 776 19.05 18.11 28.23
N ALA A 777 20.22 17.77 28.79
CA ALA A 777 20.60 16.39 29.16
C ALA A 777 19.52 15.64 29.98
N THR A 778 18.82 16.34 30.87
CA THR A 778 17.77 15.74 31.73
C THR A 778 16.45 15.48 31.01
N MET A 779 16.20 16.15 29.89
CA MET A 779 14.96 16.02 29.10
C MET A 779 15.12 15.04 27.93
N LEU A 780 16.34 14.69 27.55
CA LEU A 780 16.64 13.87 26.38
C LEU A 780 16.66 12.36 26.74
N PRO A 781 16.11 11.48 25.88
CA PRO A 781 16.30 10.04 26.01
C PRO A 781 17.78 9.67 25.92
N ALA A 782 18.25 8.70 26.70
CA ALA A 782 19.69 8.40 26.86
C ALA A 782 20.47 8.16 25.54
N LEU A 783 19.82 7.61 24.50
CA LEU A 783 20.44 7.38 23.20
C LEU A 783 20.72 8.69 22.42
N VAL A 784 19.85 9.69 22.55
CA VAL A 784 19.92 10.94 21.76
C VAL A 784 21.19 11.75 22.05
N PRO A 785 21.55 12.08 23.31
CA PRO A 785 22.79 12.80 23.59
C PRO A 785 24.02 11.95 23.26
N SER A 786 23.95 10.61 23.41
CA SER A 786 25.04 9.70 23.04
C SER A 786 25.37 9.82 21.54
N VAL A 787 24.37 9.71 20.67
CA VAL A 787 24.52 9.88 19.21
C VAL A 787 24.96 11.30 18.86
N ALA A 788 24.38 12.32 19.50
CA ALA A 788 24.71 13.72 19.23
C ALA A 788 26.18 14.04 19.56
N HIS A 789 26.72 13.54 20.68
CA HIS A 789 28.12 13.68 21.04
C HIS A 789 29.07 13.03 20.02
N VAL A 790 28.73 11.83 19.53
CA VAL A 790 29.54 11.12 18.52
C VAL A 790 29.54 11.88 17.19
N LEU A 791 28.36 12.28 16.69
CA LEU A 791 28.25 13.04 15.45
C LEU A 791 28.95 14.41 15.56
N GLY A 792 28.78 15.10 16.69
CA GLY A 792 29.43 16.40 16.93
C GLY A 792 30.95 16.26 16.95
N CYS A 793 31.47 15.16 17.52
CA CYS A 793 32.88 14.84 17.49
C CYS A 793 33.41 14.61 16.07
N TRP A 794 32.70 13.84 15.25
CA TRP A 794 33.10 13.59 13.85
C TRP A 794 33.08 14.87 13.02
N LEU A 795 32.03 15.69 13.17
CA LEU A 795 31.95 16.96 12.45
C LEU A 795 33.09 17.91 12.86
N LEU A 796 33.38 18.02 14.17
CA LEU A 796 34.50 18.83 14.67
C LEU A 796 35.84 18.35 14.08
N MET A 797 36.11 17.05 14.11
CA MET A 797 37.32 16.49 13.50
C MET A 797 37.38 16.73 12.00
N GLY A 798 36.25 16.60 11.30
CA GLY A 798 36.13 16.89 9.87
C GLY A 798 36.49 18.34 9.56
N VAL A 799 35.85 19.30 10.22
CA VAL A 799 36.11 20.74 10.04
C VAL A 799 37.59 21.07 10.30
N LEU A 800 38.17 20.56 11.40
CA LEU A 800 39.59 20.78 11.71
C LEU A 800 40.52 20.11 10.67
N ALA A 801 40.19 18.89 10.20
CA ALA A 801 40.96 18.20 9.17
C ALA A 801 40.93 18.94 7.82
N LEU A 802 39.80 19.55 7.48
CA LEU A 802 39.68 20.39 6.29
C LEU A 802 40.53 21.64 6.37
N GLU A 803 40.52 22.32 7.52
CA GLU A 803 41.35 23.51 7.73
C GLU A 803 42.84 23.16 7.69
N LEU A 804 43.24 22.06 8.35
CA LEU A 804 44.64 21.58 8.32
C LEU A 804 45.07 21.18 6.91
N ARG A 805 44.22 20.44 6.17
CA ARG A 805 44.47 20.10 4.77
C ARG A 805 44.64 21.36 3.92
N TYR A 806 43.79 22.36 4.10
CA TYR A 806 43.90 23.61 3.36
C TYR A 806 45.22 24.33 3.69
N GLY A 807 45.60 24.42 4.96
CA GLY A 807 46.90 24.98 5.36
C GLY A 807 48.08 24.26 4.68
N LEU A 808 48.06 22.92 4.64
CA LEU A 808 49.08 22.13 3.94
C LEU A 808 49.02 22.28 2.41
N LEU A 809 47.83 22.49 1.85
CA LEU A 809 47.65 22.78 0.42
C LEU A 809 48.26 24.12 0.04
N VAL A 810 48.10 25.16 0.85
CA VAL A 810 48.69 26.49 0.60
C VAL A 810 50.22 26.44 0.65
N LEU A 811 50.78 25.56 1.49
CA LEU A 811 52.23 25.34 1.59
C LEU A 811 52.80 24.47 0.45
N SER A 812 51.96 23.79 -0.33
CA SER A 812 52.37 22.92 -1.43
C SER A 812 51.96 23.49 -2.79
N GLU A 813 52.92 23.81 -3.66
CA GLU A 813 52.61 24.33 -5.01
C GLU A 813 51.96 23.27 -5.93
N GLN A 814 52.26 21.98 -5.71
CA GLN A 814 51.75 20.85 -6.50
C GLN A 814 50.99 19.82 -5.65
N TYR A 815 50.22 18.93 -6.29
CA TYR A 815 49.51 17.85 -5.59
C TYR A 815 50.50 16.78 -5.11
N ASN A 816 50.78 16.76 -3.80
CA ASN A 816 51.82 15.90 -3.22
C ASN A 816 51.38 15.29 -1.86
N ALA A 817 52.29 14.58 -1.20
CA ALA A 817 52.13 13.87 0.06
C ALA A 817 51.60 14.74 1.22
N TRP A 818 51.90 16.04 1.23
CA TRP A 818 51.44 16.96 2.29
C TRP A 818 49.91 17.06 2.33
N ARG A 819 49.25 17.00 1.16
CA ARG A 819 47.78 17.05 1.06
C ARG A 819 47.11 15.77 1.56
N TRP A 820 47.76 14.62 1.37
CA TRP A 820 47.32 13.35 1.94
C TRP A 820 47.41 13.38 3.47
N LEU A 821 48.53 13.91 3.98
CA LEU A 821 48.81 13.97 5.40
C LEU A 821 47.78 14.83 6.18
N GLY A 822 47.28 15.91 5.57
CA GLY A 822 46.26 16.78 6.18
C GLY A 822 44.97 16.06 6.59
N TRP A 823 44.62 14.97 5.91
CA TRP A 823 43.46 14.14 6.27
C TRP A 823 43.72 13.16 7.41
N ALA A 824 44.98 12.79 7.64
CA ALA A 824 45.33 11.70 8.55
C ALA A 824 45.80 12.17 9.91
N ILE A 825 46.51 13.32 10.01
CA ILE A 825 47.11 13.78 11.27
C ILE A 825 46.05 13.91 12.37
N LEU A 826 44.98 14.69 12.12
CA LEU A 826 44.01 15.01 13.16
C LEU A 826 43.19 13.79 13.62
N PRO A 827 42.64 12.95 12.71
CA PRO A 827 42.01 11.69 13.11
C PRO A 827 42.95 10.75 13.88
N SER A 828 44.21 10.64 13.47
CA SER A 828 45.19 9.76 14.12
C SER A 828 45.58 10.27 15.51
N LEU A 829 45.77 11.59 15.64
CA LEU A 829 46.01 12.26 16.93
C LEU A 829 44.82 12.05 17.87
N TYR A 830 43.59 12.17 17.36
CA TYR A 830 42.39 11.88 18.14
C TYR A 830 42.39 10.44 18.67
N LEU A 831 42.70 9.45 17.84
CA LEU A 831 42.77 8.04 18.28
C LEU A 831 43.79 7.84 19.41
N VAL A 832 44.96 8.47 19.32
CA VAL A 832 45.98 8.45 20.38
C VAL A 832 45.46 9.10 21.66
N LEU A 833 44.84 10.28 21.57
CA LEU A 833 44.30 11.01 22.72
C LEU A 833 43.11 10.28 23.38
N ALA A 834 42.26 9.64 22.58
CA ALA A 834 41.15 8.81 23.05
C ALA A 834 41.65 7.56 23.79
N ALA A 835 42.79 7.02 23.35
CA ALA A 835 43.45 5.88 23.98
C ALA A 835 44.22 6.25 25.26
N ALA A 836 44.59 7.53 25.43
CA ALA A 836 45.36 7.97 26.60
C ALA A 836 44.59 7.74 27.91
N PRO A 837 45.21 7.20 28.97
CA PRO A 837 44.59 6.98 30.28
C PRO A 837 44.47 8.29 31.09
N ARG A 838 44.10 9.40 30.43
CA ARG A 838 43.94 10.72 31.04
C ARG A 838 42.47 11.00 31.35
N ALA A 839 42.18 11.58 32.51
CA ALA A 839 40.85 12.10 32.83
C ALA A 839 40.65 13.46 32.14
N TRP A 840 39.81 13.48 31.11
CA TRP A 840 39.46 14.69 30.37
C TRP A 840 38.24 15.39 31.00
N PRO A 841 38.12 16.72 30.93
CA PRO A 841 36.96 17.45 31.43
C PRO A 841 35.68 17.11 30.64
N TRP A 842 34.53 17.63 31.09
CA TRP A 842 33.27 17.53 30.35
C TRP A 842 33.46 18.06 28.92
N PRO A 843 32.95 17.39 27.87
CA PRO A 843 31.97 16.28 27.87
C PRO A 843 32.56 14.86 27.98
N VAL A 844 33.89 14.70 27.88
CA VAL A 844 34.54 13.37 27.79
C VAL A 844 34.52 12.62 29.12
N SER A 845 34.53 13.31 30.27
CA SER A 845 34.42 12.66 31.59
C SER A 845 33.10 11.93 31.79
N THR A 846 31.98 12.54 31.36
CA THR A 846 30.63 11.98 31.54
C THR A 846 30.29 10.97 30.45
N TYR A 847 30.72 11.21 29.21
CA TYR A 847 30.44 10.38 28.03
C TYR A 847 31.71 9.69 27.51
N SER A 848 32.45 9.03 28.42
CA SER A 848 33.76 8.46 28.08
C SER A 848 33.67 7.37 27.01
N ARG A 849 32.60 6.58 27.01
CA ARG A 849 32.36 5.50 26.04
C ARG A 849 32.09 6.05 24.65
N GLU A 850 31.32 7.13 24.56
CA GLU A 850 30.95 7.79 23.32
C GLU A 850 32.18 8.32 22.60
N TYR A 851 33.02 9.09 23.28
CA TYR A 851 34.22 9.66 22.67
C TYR A 851 35.30 8.60 22.44
N ARG A 852 35.58 7.74 23.41
CA ARG A 852 36.71 6.79 23.29
C ARG A 852 36.41 5.61 22.40
N VAL A 853 35.18 5.08 22.41
CA VAL A 853 34.84 3.86 21.68
C VAL A 853 33.96 4.16 20.48
N TYR A 854 32.80 4.79 20.66
CA TYR A 854 31.83 4.95 19.57
C TYR A 854 32.30 5.93 18.50
N ALA A 855 32.89 7.07 18.86
CA ALA A 855 33.49 7.99 17.92
C ALA A 855 34.84 7.46 17.37
N GLY A 856 35.60 6.76 18.20
CA GLY A 856 36.91 6.21 17.84
C GLY A 856 36.87 5.02 16.87
N ALA A 857 35.90 4.11 16.99
CA ALA A 857 35.90 2.87 16.20
C ALA A 857 35.71 3.08 14.70
N PRO A 858 34.72 3.85 14.23
CA PRO A 858 34.59 4.14 12.80
C PRO A 858 35.75 4.97 12.28
N LEU A 859 36.31 5.86 13.12
CA LEU A 859 37.49 6.64 12.76
C LEU A 859 38.74 5.76 12.61
N ALA A 860 38.92 4.75 13.46
CA ALA A 860 40.02 3.79 13.36
C ALA A 860 39.90 2.92 12.11
N LEU A 861 38.68 2.49 11.77
CA LEU A 861 38.41 1.79 10.51
C LEU A 861 38.66 2.70 9.30
N LEU A 862 38.22 3.95 9.35
CA LEU A 862 38.46 4.95 8.31
C LEU A 862 39.96 5.21 8.13
N MET A 863 40.71 5.35 9.23
CA MET A 863 42.16 5.51 9.19
C MET A 863 42.89 4.28 8.68
N LEU A 864 42.40 3.08 9.00
CA LEU A 864 42.91 1.85 8.41
C LEU A 864 42.63 1.83 6.89
N GLY A 865 41.40 2.12 6.47
CA GLY A 865 41.05 2.21 5.05
C GLY A 865 41.88 3.27 4.31
N TRP A 866 42.06 4.45 4.92
CA TRP A 866 42.91 5.52 4.41
C TRP A 866 44.37 5.08 4.28
N PHE A 867 44.89 4.36 5.28
CA PHE A 867 46.24 3.79 5.23
C PHE A 867 46.43 2.87 4.03
N TRP A 868 45.49 1.95 3.79
CA TRP A 868 45.56 1.03 2.66
C TRP A 868 45.40 1.78 1.32
N LEU A 869 44.47 2.72 1.23
CA LEU A 869 44.27 3.54 0.03
C LEU A 869 45.50 4.38 -0.31
N ALA A 870 46.08 5.07 0.67
CA ALA A 870 47.28 5.88 0.50
C ALA A 870 48.50 5.05 0.07
N ASN A 871 48.60 3.78 0.53
CA ASN A 871 49.66 2.89 0.07
C ASN A 871 49.53 2.49 -1.41
N VAL A 872 48.30 2.41 -1.93
CA VAL A 872 48.03 2.03 -3.34
C VAL A 872 48.04 3.24 -4.28
N ALA A 873 47.49 4.38 -3.84
CA ALA A 873 47.17 5.50 -4.71
C ALA A 873 48.17 6.67 -4.65
N SER A 874 49.11 6.69 -3.69
CA SER A 874 50.10 7.78 -3.57
C SER A 874 51.52 7.30 -3.86
N ASP A 875 52.17 8.00 -4.77
CA ASP A 875 53.57 7.85 -5.18
C ASP A 875 54.58 8.33 -4.12
N GLY A 876 54.12 9.05 -3.07
CA GLY A 876 54.96 9.60 -2.02
C GLY A 876 55.74 10.86 -2.41
N ASN A 877 55.42 11.51 -3.54
CA ASN A 877 56.07 12.79 -3.89
C ASN A 877 55.82 13.83 -2.79
N ALA A 878 56.84 14.55 -2.32
CA ALA A 878 56.76 15.46 -1.18
C ALA A 878 57.48 16.81 -1.42
N GLU A 879 57.58 17.25 -2.67
CA GLU A 879 58.20 18.53 -3.05
C GLU A 879 57.82 19.69 -2.10
N PRO A 880 58.80 20.50 -1.63
CA PRO A 880 60.20 20.56 -2.08
C PRO A 880 61.14 19.53 -1.42
N LEU A 881 60.66 18.67 -0.52
CA LEU A 881 61.52 17.67 0.13
C LEU A 881 61.83 16.51 -0.83
N PRO A 882 63.10 16.06 -0.93
CA PRO A 882 63.44 14.87 -1.69
C PRO A 882 62.83 13.62 -1.05
N TYR A 883 62.49 12.63 -1.87
CA TYR A 883 62.00 11.36 -1.37
C TYR A 883 63.13 10.57 -0.69
N VAL A 884 63.00 10.39 0.63
CA VAL A 884 63.84 9.53 1.46
C VAL A 884 62.95 8.49 2.13
N PRO A 885 63.17 7.18 1.90
CA PRO A 885 62.40 6.11 2.53
C PRO A 885 62.39 6.25 4.07
N LEU A 886 61.24 5.95 4.69
CA LEU A 886 60.91 6.05 6.12
C LEU A 886 60.84 7.46 6.71
N ILE A 887 61.44 8.46 6.06
CA ILE A 887 61.45 9.87 6.54
C ILE A 887 60.43 10.71 5.77
N ASN A 888 59.96 10.23 4.62
CA ASN A 888 58.97 10.93 3.81
C ASN A 888 57.69 11.28 4.62
N PRO A 889 57.12 12.49 4.44
CA PRO A 889 55.93 12.92 5.17
C PRO A 889 54.74 11.96 5.07
N LEU A 890 54.53 11.32 3.91
CA LEU A 890 53.48 10.32 3.73
C LEU A 890 53.71 9.12 4.65
N GLU A 891 54.95 8.63 4.72
CA GLU A 891 55.31 7.42 5.45
C GLU A 891 55.26 7.63 6.95
N LEU A 892 55.72 8.78 7.43
CA LEU A 892 55.53 9.21 8.82
C LEU A 892 54.02 9.29 9.15
N GLY A 893 53.21 9.83 8.23
CA GLY A 893 51.75 9.86 8.36
C GLY A 893 51.11 8.48 8.43
N LEU A 894 51.52 7.56 7.57
CA LEU A 894 51.04 6.17 7.54
C LEU A 894 51.40 5.43 8.83
N LEU A 895 52.64 5.56 9.30
CA LEU A 895 53.08 4.97 10.56
C LEU A 895 52.36 5.58 11.76
N PHE A 896 52.14 6.90 11.76
CA PHE A 896 51.38 7.58 12.81
C PHE A 896 49.92 7.13 12.83
N ALA A 897 49.27 7.02 11.67
CA ALA A 897 47.89 6.52 11.55
C ALA A 897 47.77 5.07 12.03
N LEU A 898 48.67 4.19 11.59
CA LEU A 898 48.68 2.80 12.02
C LEU A 898 48.96 2.66 13.53
N SER A 899 49.86 3.48 14.07
CA SER A 899 50.14 3.55 15.50
C SER A 899 48.91 4.03 16.29
N GLY A 900 48.22 5.07 15.81
CA GLY A 900 46.97 5.55 16.40
C GLY A 900 45.89 4.47 16.45
N VAL A 901 45.68 3.75 15.35
CA VAL A 901 44.73 2.61 15.28
C VAL A 901 45.14 1.48 16.23
N TYR A 902 46.42 1.15 16.30
CA TYR A 902 46.94 0.09 17.18
C TYR A 902 46.81 0.44 18.67
N VAL A 903 47.21 1.66 19.07
CA VAL A 903 47.12 2.12 20.46
C VAL A 903 45.66 2.24 20.88
N TRP A 904 44.80 2.80 20.02
CA TRP A 904 43.37 2.90 20.26
C TRP A 904 42.70 1.53 20.40
N SER A 905 42.95 0.59 19.50
CA SER A 905 42.31 -0.73 19.53
C SER A 905 42.66 -1.50 20.81
N ARG A 906 43.90 -1.38 21.31
CA ARG A 906 44.29 -1.95 22.62
C ARG A 906 43.53 -1.33 23.78
N SER A 907 43.34 -0.01 23.78
CA SER A 907 42.56 0.70 24.80
C SER A 907 41.06 0.34 24.72
N ALA A 908 40.46 0.39 23.53
CA ALA A 908 39.04 0.12 23.32
C ALA A 908 38.65 -1.32 23.72
N MET A 909 39.53 -2.30 23.50
CA MET A 909 39.32 -3.69 23.94
C MET A 909 39.18 -3.85 25.46
N THR A 910 39.76 -2.94 26.25
CA THR A 910 39.57 -2.96 27.71
C THR A 910 38.16 -2.48 28.13
N GLN A 911 37.52 -1.66 27.29
CA GLN A 911 36.22 -1.04 27.57
C GLN A 911 35.03 -1.83 27.01
N LEU A 912 35.24 -2.69 26.01
CA LEU A 912 34.19 -3.46 25.31
C LEU A 912 33.92 -4.87 25.87
N ALA A 913 34.60 -5.29 26.95
CA ALA A 913 34.41 -6.60 27.60
C ALA A 913 34.56 -7.84 26.66
N VAL A 914 35.22 -7.70 25.51
CA VAL A 914 35.52 -8.82 24.59
C VAL A 914 36.63 -9.70 25.21
N ARG A 915 36.58 -11.03 24.99
CA ARG A 915 37.65 -11.96 25.41
C ARG A 915 39.01 -11.44 24.96
N LYS A 916 39.81 -10.98 25.95
CA LYS A 916 41.08 -10.26 25.75
C LYS A 916 42.07 -11.01 24.85
N ASP A 917 42.03 -12.35 24.88
CA ASP A 917 42.99 -13.19 24.16
C ASP A 917 42.75 -13.24 22.65
N TYR A 918 41.49 -13.29 22.19
CA TYR A 918 41.19 -13.34 20.76
C TYR A 918 41.30 -11.96 20.11
N ALA A 919 40.79 -10.94 20.80
CA ALA A 919 40.78 -9.58 20.29
C ALA A 919 42.23 -9.05 20.09
N SER A 920 43.12 -9.29 21.07
CA SER A 920 44.52 -8.87 20.97
C SER A 920 45.27 -9.56 19.82
N LYS A 921 45.00 -10.85 19.54
CA LYS A 921 45.57 -11.57 18.39
C LYS A 921 45.13 -10.98 17.05
N ILE A 922 43.83 -10.64 16.91
CA ILE A 922 43.30 -10.03 15.69
C ILE A 922 43.93 -8.66 15.44
N THR A 923 44.00 -7.79 16.47
CA THR A 923 44.65 -6.47 16.34
C THR A 923 46.12 -6.60 15.95
N GLN A 924 46.85 -7.53 16.56
CA GLN A 924 48.25 -7.80 16.19
C GLN A 924 48.37 -8.31 14.74
N GLY A 925 47.47 -9.19 14.31
CA GLY A 925 47.44 -9.71 12.94
C GLY A 925 47.17 -8.62 11.90
N VAL A 926 46.15 -7.78 12.13
CA VAL A 926 45.80 -6.66 11.24
C VAL A 926 46.93 -5.63 11.17
N ALA A 927 47.53 -5.26 12.31
CA ALA A 927 48.68 -4.35 12.33
C ALA A 927 49.89 -4.96 11.61
N GLY A 928 50.17 -6.25 11.81
CA GLY A 928 51.25 -6.97 11.13
C GLY A 928 51.07 -7.05 9.62
N ALA A 929 49.87 -7.39 9.15
CA ALA A 929 49.54 -7.40 7.72
C ALA A 929 49.65 -5.99 7.10
N SER A 930 49.19 -4.96 7.82
CA SER A 930 49.28 -3.56 7.36
C SER A 930 50.74 -3.10 7.28
N LEU A 931 51.59 -3.49 8.24
CA LEU A 931 53.04 -3.23 8.18
C LEU A 931 53.69 -3.95 6.98
N PHE A 932 53.31 -5.19 6.69
CA PHE A 932 53.81 -5.91 5.51
C PHE A 932 53.49 -5.19 4.21
N VAL A 933 52.26 -4.70 4.06
CA VAL A 933 51.87 -3.92 2.88
C VAL A 933 52.58 -2.57 2.83
N PHE A 934 52.76 -1.91 3.98
CA PHE A 934 53.55 -0.68 4.05
C PHE A 934 54.98 -0.87 3.54
N PHE A 935 55.69 -1.89 4.01
CA PHE A 935 57.06 -2.16 3.54
C PHE A 935 57.11 -2.58 2.07
N THR A 936 56.10 -3.28 1.57
CA THR A 936 55.96 -3.62 0.15
C THR A 936 55.78 -2.36 -0.71
N ALA A 937 54.88 -1.46 -0.32
CA ALA A 937 54.66 -0.19 -1.00
C ALA A 937 55.85 0.77 -0.87
N LEU A 938 56.56 0.76 0.27
CA LEU A 938 57.81 1.50 0.48
C LEU A 938 58.87 1.13 -0.56
N VAL A 939 59.04 -0.16 -0.85
CA VAL A 939 59.97 -0.62 -1.91
C VAL A 939 59.54 -0.12 -3.28
N MET A 940 58.24 -0.20 -3.59
CA MET A 940 57.70 0.28 -4.87
C MET A 940 57.90 1.79 -5.05
N ARG A 941 57.60 2.61 -4.03
CA ARG A 941 57.87 4.06 -4.05
C ARG A 941 59.35 4.39 -4.14
N THR A 942 60.20 3.63 -3.45
CA THR A 942 61.66 3.81 -3.53
C THR A 942 62.17 3.54 -4.95
N ALA A 943 61.68 2.49 -5.60
CA ALA A 943 62.00 2.22 -6.99
C ALA A 943 61.45 3.31 -7.93
N HIS A 944 60.25 3.84 -7.66
CA HIS A 944 59.69 4.94 -8.45
C HIS A 944 60.59 6.18 -8.40
N HIS A 945 60.92 6.67 -7.19
CA HIS A 945 61.70 7.90 -7.01
C HIS A 945 63.18 7.76 -7.37
N TRP A 946 63.82 6.63 -7.03
CA TRP A 946 65.27 6.48 -7.21
C TRP A 946 65.66 5.76 -8.50
N SER A 947 64.74 5.02 -9.12
CA SER A 947 65.02 4.26 -10.34
C SER A 947 64.16 4.62 -11.54
N GLY A 948 63.25 5.60 -11.40
CA GLY A 948 62.47 6.19 -12.48
C GLY A 948 61.36 5.30 -13.04
N VAL A 949 60.96 4.25 -12.31
CA VAL A 949 59.86 3.36 -12.74
C VAL A 949 58.53 4.06 -12.51
N PRO A 950 57.61 4.20 -13.50
CA PRO A 950 56.31 4.81 -13.28
C PRO A 950 55.54 4.16 -12.13
N PHE A 951 54.88 4.95 -11.27
CA PHE A 951 54.10 4.44 -10.12
C PHE A 951 52.72 3.91 -10.56
N GLU A 952 52.74 2.91 -11.43
CA GLU A 952 51.57 2.19 -11.92
C GLU A 952 51.78 0.69 -11.72
N LEU A 953 50.71 -0.05 -11.40
CA LEU A 953 50.83 -1.46 -11.02
C LEU A 953 51.50 -2.33 -12.09
N GLY A 954 51.21 -2.11 -13.37
CA GLY A 954 51.84 -2.86 -14.47
C GLY A 954 53.36 -2.66 -14.54
N PRO A 955 53.85 -1.42 -14.78
CA PRO A 955 55.28 -1.11 -14.82
C PRO A 955 56.04 -1.50 -13.55
N LEU A 956 55.44 -1.35 -12.37
CA LEU A 956 56.04 -1.77 -11.10
C LEU A 956 56.23 -3.28 -11.02
N LEU A 957 55.25 -4.07 -11.46
CA LEU A 957 55.32 -5.53 -11.42
C LEU A 957 56.26 -6.10 -12.49
N GLU A 958 56.37 -5.47 -13.66
CA GLU A 958 57.30 -5.88 -14.72
C GLU A 958 58.76 -5.52 -14.42
N SER A 959 59.00 -4.53 -13.56
CA SER A 959 60.34 -4.06 -13.23
C SER A 959 61.15 -5.07 -12.41
N MET A 960 62.24 -5.58 -13.00
CA MET A 960 63.18 -6.48 -12.33
C MET A 960 63.76 -5.87 -11.03
N ARG A 961 63.98 -4.56 -10.99
CA ARG A 961 64.50 -3.85 -9.81
C ARG A 961 63.51 -3.87 -8.65
N VAL A 962 62.21 -3.68 -8.95
CA VAL A 962 61.13 -3.77 -7.96
C VAL A 962 61.01 -5.20 -7.46
N GLN A 963 61.03 -6.19 -8.37
CA GLN A 963 60.92 -7.60 -8.00
C GLN A 963 62.06 -8.05 -7.07
N ALA A 964 63.31 -7.70 -7.41
CA ALA A 964 64.47 -7.99 -6.57
C ALA A 964 64.41 -7.28 -5.21
N GLY A 965 64.05 -5.99 -5.20
CA GLY A 965 63.89 -5.21 -3.96
C GLY A 965 62.84 -5.81 -3.02
N LEU A 966 61.69 -6.23 -3.57
CA LEU A 966 60.64 -6.90 -2.80
C LEU A 966 61.11 -8.22 -2.21
N SER A 967 61.84 -9.03 -2.99
CA SER A 967 62.38 -10.31 -2.53
C SER A 967 63.38 -10.12 -1.37
N ILE A 968 64.26 -9.10 -1.46
CA ILE A 968 65.22 -8.76 -0.39
C ILE A 968 64.47 -8.33 0.88
N VAL A 969 63.56 -7.35 0.76
CA VAL A 969 62.85 -6.81 1.93
C VAL A 969 61.95 -7.87 2.59
N TRP A 970 61.22 -8.69 1.81
CA TRP A 970 60.41 -9.77 2.36
C TRP A 970 61.27 -10.83 3.06
N THR A 971 62.46 -11.16 2.54
CA THR A 971 63.39 -12.09 3.19
C THR A 971 63.91 -11.52 4.51
N LEU A 972 64.30 -10.24 4.55
CA LEU A 972 64.75 -9.57 5.77
C LEU A 972 63.64 -9.50 6.82
N MET A 973 62.40 -9.20 6.40
CA MET A 973 61.23 -9.20 7.29
C MET A 973 60.96 -10.60 7.85
N ALA A 974 60.98 -11.62 7.00
CA ALA A 974 60.75 -13.00 7.40
C ALA A 974 61.81 -13.49 8.39
N LEU A 975 63.09 -13.22 8.13
CA LEU A 975 64.20 -13.52 9.04
C LEU A 975 64.04 -12.80 10.37
N SER A 976 63.67 -11.51 10.35
CA SER A 976 63.41 -10.72 11.57
C SER A 976 62.26 -11.30 12.40
N LEU A 977 61.18 -11.75 11.76
CA LEU A 977 60.06 -12.42 12.43
C LEU A 977 60.44 -13.78 13.01
N MET A 978 61.26 -14.57 12.29
CA MET A 978 61.75 -15.87 12.78
C MET A 978 62.71 -15.70 13.96
N ILE A 979 63.71 -14.82 13.85
CA ILE A 979 64.65 -14.51 14.94
C ILE A 979 63.89 -13.93 16.14
N GLY A 980 63.02 -12.94 15.91
CA GLY A 980 62.21 -12.33 16.97
C GLY A 980 61.25 -13.33 17.64
N GLY A 981 60.61 -14.21 16.86
CA GLY A 981 59.76 -15.28 17.37
C GLY A 981 60.51 -16.31 18.22
N HIS A 982 61.77 -16.60 17.87
CA HIS A 982 62.69 -17.43 18.66
C HIS A 982 63.08 -16.73 19.96
N LEU A 983 63.58 -15.49 19.89
CA LEU A 983 64.01 -14.70 21.05
C LEU A 983 62.86 -14.45 22.04
N LEU A 984 61.65 -14.17 21.55
CA LEU A 984 60.47 -13.91 22.36
C LEU A 984 59.69 -15.18 22.74
N ARG A 985 60.17 -16.37 22.36
CA ARG A 985 59.50 -17.67 22.55
C ARG A 985 58.04 -17.71 22.05
N ARG A 986 57.72 -16.94 20.99
CA ARG A 986 56.39 -16.90 20.38
C ARG A 986 56.39 -17.73 19.09
N ARG A 987 56.03 -19.01 19.20
CA ARG A 987 55.95 -19.95 18.08
C ARG A 987 55.05 -19.45 16.93
N GLU A 988 53.96 -18.75 17.26
CA GLU A 988 53.06 -18.13 16.25
C GLU A 988 53.80 -17.12 15.34
N VAL A 989 54.64 -16.26 15.91
CA VAL A 989 55.40 -15.23 15.16
C VAL A 989 56.48 -15.87 14.30
N TRP A 990 57.15 -16.90 14.83
CA TRP A 990 58.15 -17.68 14.08
C TRP A 990 57.53 -18.36 12.86
N LEU A 991 56.35 -18.98 13.02
CA LEU A 991 55.64 -19.65 11.92
C LEU A 991 55.20 -18.67 10.82
N ILE A 992 54.78 -17.45 11.18
CA ILE A 992 54.46 -16.40 10.20
C ILE A 992 55.70 -16.03 9.38
N GLY A 993 56.86 -15.89 10.01
CA GLY A 993 58.13 -15.65 9.32
C GLY A 993 58.52 -16.79 8.38
N ALA A 994 58.40 -18.04 8.83
CA ALA A 994 58.67 -19.22 8.00
C ALA A 994 57.73 -19.31 6.79
N ALA A 995 56.43 -18.99 6.97
CA ALA A 995 55.47 -18.93 5.89
C ALA A 995 55.82 -17.83 4.87
N LEU A 996 56.25 -16.65 5.34
CA LEU A 996 56.68 -15.56 4.45
C LEU A 996 57.92 -15.96 3.63
N ILE A 997 58.87 -16.69 4.21
CA ILE A 997 60.01 -17.28 3.45
C ILE A 997 59.51 -18.25 2.38
N GLY A 998 58.54 -19.11 2.70
CA GLY A 998 57.89 -19.98 1.72
C GLY A 998 57.28 -19.20 0.55
N VAL A 999 56.62 -18.06 0.82
CA VAL A 999 56.07 -17.17 -0.21
C VAL A 999 57.18 -16.54 -1.05
N VAL A 1000 58.27 -16.06 -0.44
CA VAL A 1000 59.42 -15.52 -1.19
C VAL A 1000 60.01 -16.59 -2.10
N VAL A 1001 60.24 -17.79 -1.58
CA VAL A 1001 60.76 -18.92 -2.36
C VAL A 1001 59.83 -19.28 -3.52
N ALA A 1002 58.51 -19.34 -3.27
CA ALA A 1002 57.53 -19.57 -4.32
C ALA A 1002 57.51 -18.43 -5.36
N LYS A 1003 57.67 -17.17 -4.94
CA LYS A 1003 57.76 -16.01 -5.84
C LYS A 1003 59.01 -16.09 -6.71
N LEU A 1004 60.19 -16.31 -6.12
CA LEU A 1004 61.43 -16.55 -6.86
C LEU A 1004 61.24 -17.71 -7.85
N PHE A 1005 60.48 -18.74 -7.45
CA PHE A 1005 60.20 -19.89 -8.29
C PHE A 1005 59.25 -19.61 -9.46
N PHE A 1006 58.14 -18.90 -9.27
CA PHE A 1006 57.10 -18.74 -10.31
C PHE A 1006 57.26 -17.47 -11.15
N VAL A 1007 57.70 -16.37 -10.53
CA VAL A 1007 57.76 -15.06 -11.17
C VAL A 1007 59.12 -14.84 -11.85
N GLU A 1008 60.22 -15.33 -11.28
CA GLU A 1008 61.56 -15.16 -11.85
C GLU A 1008 61.96 -16.30 -12.81
N LEU A 1009 61.36 -17.49 -12.73
CA LEU A 1009 61.58 -18.57 -13.72
C LEU A 1009 60.81 -18.39 -15.04
N SER A 1010 59.75 -17.55 -15.09
CA SER A 1010 58.93 -17.42 -16.31
C SER A 1010 59.60 -16.57 -17.39
N ASN A 1011 60.61 -15.76 -17.03
CA ASN A 1011 61.13 -14.70 -17.90
C ASN A 1011 62.61 -14.87 -18.35
N ARG A 1012 63.24 -16.03 -18.10
CA ARG A 1012 64.59 -16.37 -18.63
C ARG A 1012 64.75 -17.86 -18.95
N GLY A 1013 65.58 -18.15 -19.96
CA GLY A 1013 65.88 -19.50 -20.46
C GLY A 1013 66.44 -20.47 -19.39
N GLY A 1014 66.33 -21.78 -19.68
CA GLY A 1014 66.40 -22.89 -18.72
C GLY A 1014 67.62 -22.97 -17.78
N LEU A 1015 68.75 -22.32 -18.10
CA LEU A 1015 69.96 -22.32 -17.25
C LEU A 1015 69.81 -21.41 -16.01
N ALA A 1016 69.08 -20.30 -16.13
CA ALA A 1016 68.78 -19.41 -14.99
C ALA A 1016 67.87 -20.10 -13.95
N ARG A 1017 67.06 -21.08 -14.38
CA ARG A 1017 66.21 -21.87 -13.48
C ARG A 1017 67.05 -22.72 -12.54
N ILE A 1018 68.06 -23.41 -13.05
CA ILE A 1018 68.94 -24.32 -12.27
C ILE A 1018 69.71 -23.54 -11.20
N VAL A 1019 70.23 -22.36 -11.54
CA VAL A 1019 70.92 -21.47 -10.58
C VAL A 1019 69.95 -20.92 -9.54
N SER A 1020 68.71 -20.60 -9.93
CA SER A 1020 67.66 -20.15 -8.99
C SER A 1020 67.19 -21.28 -8.04
N PHE A 1021 67.12 -22.52 -8.53
CA PHE A 1021 66.84 -23.71 -7.72
C PHE A 1021 67.91 -23.96 -6.65
N ILE A 1022 69.18 -23.79 -7.02
CA ILE A 1022 70.32 -23.92 -6.10
C ILE A 1022 70.32 -22.75 -5.10
N GLY A 1023 70.06 -21.52 -5.57
CA GLY A 1023 69.97 -20.34 -4.71
C GLY A 1023 68.83 -20.43 -3.68
N VAL A 1024 67.65 -20.91 -4.09
CA VAL A 1024 66.51 -21.21 -3.21
C VAL A 1024 66.88 -22.28 -2.18
N GLY A 1025 67.57 -23.35 -2.60
CA GLY A 1025 68.04 -24.41 -1.71
C GLY A 1025 69.04 -23.92 -0.66
N VAL A 1026 69.98 -23.07 -1.05
CA VAL A 1026 70.97 -22.45 -0.13
C VAL A 1026 70.28 -21.47 0.82
N LEU A 1027 69.32 -20.67 0.34
CA LEU A 1027 68.56 -19.74 1.17
C LEU A 1027 67.77 -20.47 2.27
N LEU A 1028 67.11 -21.58 1.94
CA LEU A 1028 66.41 -22.42 2.92
C LEU A 1028 67.35 -23.06 3.96
N LEU A 1029 68.57 -23.45 3.55
CA LEU A 1029 69.59 -24.01 4.45
C LEU A 1029 70.09 -22.97 5.47
N VAL A 1030 70.35 -21.74 5.02
CA VAL A 1030 70.78 -20.63 5.88
C VAL A 1030 69.69 -20.28 6.90
N VAL A 1031 68.44 -20.21 6.46
CA VAL A 1031 67.30 -19.91 7.34
C VAL A 1031 67.10 -21.00 8.41
N GLY A 1032 67.25 -22.28 8.03
CA GLY A 1032 67.15 -23.42 8.95
C GLY A 1032 68.22 -23.43 10.05
N TYR A 1033 69.39 -22.82 9.80
CA TYR A 1033 70.48 -22.71 10.77
C TYR A 1033 70.27 -21.55 11.77
N PHE A 1034 69.81 -20.38 11.31
CA PHE A 1034 69.79 -19.16 12.14
C PHE A 1034 68.53 -18.98 13.01
N ALA A 1035 67.45 -19.73 12.79
CA ALA A 1035 66.21 -19.55 13.55
C ALA A 1035 65.48 -20.87 13.83
N PRO A 1036 65.89 -21.66 14.85
CA PRO A 1036 65.22 -22.90 15.23
C PRO A 1036 63.83 -22.66 15.84
N LEU A 1037 62.92 -23.64 15.70
CA LEU A 1037 61.54 -23.57 16.19
C LEU A 1037 61.49 -23.56 17.73
N PRO A 1038 60.81 -22.60 18.39
CA PRO A 1038 60.68 -22.57 19.84
C PRO A 1038 59.83 -23.76 20.39
N PRO A 1039 60.21 -24.37 21.54
CA PRO A 1039 59.46 -25.48 22.15
C PRO A 1039 58.06 -25.06 22.62
N LYS A 1040 57.08 -25.97 22.56
CA LYS A 1040 55.71 -25.75 23.11
C LYS A 1040 55.78 -25.68 24.64
N ARG A 1041 55.12 -24.70 25.26
CA ARG A 1041 54.91 -24.68 26.72
C ARG A 1041 54.12 -25.94 27.10
N ALA A 1042 54.65 -26.75 28.01
CA ALA A 1042 53.90 -27.82 28.65
C ALA A 1042 52.81 -27.18 29.54
N GLU A 1043 51.55 -27.51 29.27
CA GLU A 1043 50.46 -27.24 30.20
C GLU A 1043 50.67 -28.14 31.42
N ALA A 1044 50.74 -27.53 32.61
CA ALA A 1044 50.79 -28.26 33.86
C ALA A 1044 49.46 -29.01 34.04
N VAL A 1045 49.51 -30.33 33.85
CA VAL A 1045 48.42 -31.24 34.22
C VAL A 1045 48.33 -31.23 35.74
N LEU A 1046 47.16 -30.85 36.27
CA LEU A 1046 46.82 -31.02 37.68
C LEU A 1046 46.64 -32.52 37.92
N ASP A 1047 47.57 -33.12 38.66
CA ASP A 1047 47.43 -34.47 39.21
C ASP A 1047 46.28 -34.48 40.24
N THR A 1048 45.10 -34.93 39.81
CA THR A 1048 44.04 -35.40 40.70
C THR A 1048 43.67 -36.81 40.31
N GLU A 1049 44.41 -37.78 40.84
CA GLU A 1049 43.91 -39.05 41.40
C GLU A 1049 45.10 -39.97 41.69
N LYS A 1050 45.52 -39.99 42.95
CA LYS A 1050 46.29 -41.11 43.51
C LYS A 1050 45.27 -42.08 44.13
N PRO A 1051 45.20 -43.35 43.72
CA PRO A 1051 44.30 -44.32 44.33
C PRO A 1051 44.83 -44.78 45.69
N THR A 1052 43.90 -45.17 46.56
CA THR A 1052 44.11 -45.83 47.86
C THR A 1052 44.91 -47.14 47.72
N PRO A 1053 45.80 -47.49 48.67
CA PRO A 1053 46.57 -48.71 48.62
C PRO A 1053 45.74 -49.90 49.15
N GLU A 1054 45.53 -50.92 48.31
CA GLU A 1054 45.17 -52.25 48.78
C GLU A 1054 46.43 -53.09 49.02
N SER A 1055 46.42 -53.74 50.17
CA SER A 1055 47.48 -54.54 50.78
C SER A 1055 47.82 -55.81 49.99
N GLU A 1056 49.12 -56.06 49.89
CA GLU A 1056 49.71 -57.34 49.49
C GLU A 1056 49.22 -58.52 50.33
N GLY A 1057 48.97 -59.64 49.66
CA GLY A 1057 48.85 -60.97 50.23
C GLY A 1057 49.34 -62.03 49.23
N VAL A 1058 50.66 -62.32 49.29
CA VAL A 1058 51.40 -63.60 49.10
C VAL A 1058 50.77 -64.64 48.13
N SER A 1059 51.41 -65.15 47.06
CA SER A 1059 52.71 -65.85 47.00
C SER A 1059 53.23 -66.05 45.57
N SER A 1060 54.51 -66.46 45.48
CA SER A 1060 55.28 -67.10 44.37
C SER A 1060 55.80 -66.22 43.25
#